data_AF-Q8NE18-F1
#
_entry.id   AF-Q8NE18-F1
#
_cell.length_a   1.000
_cell.length_b   1.000
_cell.length_c   1.000
_cell.angle_alpha   90.00
_cell.angle_beta   90.00
_cell.angle_gamma   90.00
#
_symmetry.space_group_name_H-M   'P 1'
#
loop_
_entity.id
_entity.type
_entity.pdbx_description
1 polymer ?
#
loop_
_entity_poly.entity_id
_entity_poly.type
_entity_poly.pdbx_seq_one_letter_code
_entity_poly.pdbx_strand_id
1 'polypeptide(L)'
;MLNSTGELEFSNEEDPEIISQLTSLPLSGGKSSAGVPEKTGYPDSVYVMAANIFQGIRIEKSAQKVLIKYGNEPLRSLSESEDQSFQRLSYELAFSALKYQDILETILIDSCIFPSTTIPDHLSSLIIVMLYDFQDRKFQTRVLSDNEEPISEVQEVENLLNSFKIKLAAALARCRIKHDALSIYHILPETVRKQELRASTLPLYAWINTCKISPEEVYNNLKRRGYNKVKSVLHIDDKVFAVDQHCYDVLIFPSHLKNDLINIDLFKDYKLIFQDKSRSLAVHSVKALLNMDDDVLMVNTGSWYTVSHMSILTNNNTSKVFVCGVQSQAKDPDLKTLFTKIGCKNIEILHEKFINIESKDHRLQKVKVILLLPRCSGLGVSNPVEFILNEHEDTEFLKDHSQGGISVDKLHVLAQQQYEQLTHAMKFTKAQAVVYCTCSVFPEENEAVVKKALEFQDLGNKGQPYRLSPPVLPLCSLKEIQLSTDKFFRMEPSEITNGCFLSILTRERDPSETVSVNDVLARAAAKGLLDGIELGKSSKREKKKKKSKTSLTKGATTDNGIQMKIAEFLNRETKASANLSETVTKPPLPQKNTAQVGASSQTRKPNKLAPHPAVPAFVKNTCPSRPRERQTHFLRPRPEDRMVALKPIKIVLPPVFMPFSSPQGIRSRMPTQHLYCRWVAPKALVPTCLPTHSLSRKEEKPKDDTPSSLLRPPRRWL
;
A
#
# COMPACT_ATOMS: atom_id res chain seq x y z
N MET A 1 -48.86 2.93 -7.33
CA MET A 1 -49.87 2.61 -6.29
C MET A 1 -49.12 2.39 -4.99
N LEU A 2 -49.73 2.82 -3.87
CA LEU A 2 -49.33 2.56 -2.47
C LEU A 2 -47.86 2.84 -2.08
N ASN A 3 -47.70 3.87 -1.25
CA ASN A 3 -46.45 4.21 -0.59
C ASN A 3 -46.20 3.29 0.62
N SER A 4 -44.94 3.19 1.05
CA SER A 4 -44.64 3.12 2.48
C SER A 4 -43.32 3.86 2.73
N THR A 5 -43.41 5.02 3.39
CA THR A 5 -42.26 5.82 3.82
C THR A 5 -41.80 5.36 5.20
N GLY A 6 -40.52 5.02 5.32
CA GLY A 6 -39.84 4.77 6.58
C GLY A 6 -38.51 5.49 6.58
N GLU A 7 -38.48 6.71 7.10
CA GLU A 7 -37.24 7.45 7.33
C GLU A 7 -36.51 6.83 8.52
N LEU A 8 -35.21 6.59 8.38
CA LEU A 8 -34.33 6.11 9.44
C LEU A 8 -32.98 6.80 9.28
N GLU A 9 -32.76 7.83 10.09
CA GLU A 9 -31.52 8.60 10.12
C GLU A 9 -30.37 7.72 10.66
N PHE A 10 -29.31 7.56 9.87
CA PHE A 10 -28.07 6.94 10.36
C PHE A 10 -27.19 8.01 11.01
N SER A 11 -27.36 8.19 12.32
CA SER A 11 -26.42 8.93 13.17
C SER A 11 -25.10 8.15 13.28
N ASN A 12 -24.09 8.57 12.54
CA ASN A 12 -22.71 8.10 12.73
C ASN A 12 -22.13 8.75 14.00
N GLU A 13 -22.34 8.14 15.17
CA GLU A 13 -21.40 8.33 16.28
C GLU A 13 -20.20 7.40 16.08
N GLU A 14 -18.99 7.96 16.08
CA GLU A 14 -17.75 7.18 16.04
C GLU A 14 -17.48 6.62 17.45
N ASP A 15 -17.94 5.39 17.71
CA ASP A 15 -17.81 4.72 19.01
C ASP A 15 -16.32 4.54 19.40
N PRO A 16 -15.83 5.22 20.46
CA PRO A 16 -14.42 5.19 20.83
C PRO A 16 -14.00 3.88 21.51
N GLU A 17 -14.94 3.03 21.96
CA GLU A 17 -14.59 1.80 22.69
C GLU A 17 -13.85 0.77 21.81
N ILE A 18 -14.12 0.75 20.50
CA ILE A 18 -13.46 -0.19 19.57
C ILE A 18 -11.94 0.09 19.47
N ILE A 19 -11.54 1.37 19.49
CA ILE A 19 -10.13 1.78 19.51
C ILE A 19 -9.50 1.51 20.90
N SER A 20 -10.29 1.60 21.97
CA SER A 20 -9.83 1.27 23.32
C SER A 20 -9.53 -0.22 23.50
N GLN A 21 -10.29 -1.13 22.86
CA GLN A 21 -10.10 -2.57 23.03
C GLN A 21 -8.83 -3.09 22.33
N LEU A 22 -8.49 -2.56 21.16
CA LEU A 22 -7.22 -2.88 20.46
C LEU A 22 -5.98 -2.29 21.15
N THR A 23 -6.16 -1.33 22.06
CA THR A 23 -5.07 -0.75 22.87
C THR A 23 -4.99 -1.30 24.30
N SER A 24 -5.87 -2.25 24.67
CA SER A 24 -5.97 -2.79 26.04
C SER A 24 -5.61 -4.28 26.21
N LEU A 25 -4.69 -4.83 25.41
CA LEU A 25 -4.13 -6.16 25.69
C LEU A 25 -3.11 -6.10 26.86
N PRO A 26 -3.16 -7.02 27.84
CA PRO A 26 -3.17 -6.54 29.22
C PRO A 26 -1.83 -6.64 29.95
N LEU A 27 -1.39 -5.52 30.54
CA LEU A 27 -0.47 -5.52 31.68
C LEU A 27 -1.19 -5.98 32.96
N SER A 28 -1.49 -7.27 33.06
CA SER A 28 -2.09 -7.90 34.24
C SER A 28 -1.24 -9.08 34.73
N GLY A 29 -0.61 -8.93 35.89
CA GLY A 29 0.22 -9.99 36.48
C GLY A 29 -0.63 -11.02 37.22
N GLY A 30 -0.76 -12.23 36.67
CA GLY A 30 -1.68 -13.22 37.26
C GLY A 30 -1.69 -14.64 36.71
N LYS A 31 -0.52 -15.32 36.68
CA LYS A 31 -0.36 -16.79 36.46
C LYS A 31 -0.82 -17.35 35.10
N SER A 32 0.14 -17.91 34.36
CA SER A 32 -0.05 -18.95 33.32
C SER A 32 -1.12 -18.70 32.24
N SER A 33 -0.76 -17.91 31.23
CA SER A 33 -1.37 -17.94 29.89
C SER A 33 -0.36 -18.46 28.86
N ALA A 34 -0.83 -18.89 27.69
CA ALA A 34 0.03 -19.49 26.65
C ALA A 34 1.13 -18.52 26.18
N GLY A 35 2.32 -19.06 25.90
CA GLY A 35 3.50 -18.27 25.59
C GLY A 35 3.49 -17.69 24.17
N VAL A 36 3.78 -16.39 24.08
CA VAL A 36 4.41 -15.84 22.87
C VAL A 36 5.75 -16.57 22.69
N PRO A 37 6.09 -17.09 21.50
CA PRO A 37 7.36 -17.79 21.31
C PRO A 37 8.53 -16.84 21.60
N GLU A 38 9.42 -17.23 22.52
CA GLU A 38 10.66 -16.49 22.77
C GLU A 38 11.49 -16.48 21.48
N LYS A 39 11.82 -15.27 20.99
CA LYS A 39 12.68 -15.12 19.82
C LYS A 39 14.05 -15.74 20.14
N THR A 40 14.45 -16.77 19.39
CA THR A 40 15.73 -17.46 19.54
C THR A 40 16.94 -16.64 19.08
N GLY A 41 16.69 -15.64 18.23
CA GLY A 41 17.68 -14.84 17.52
C GLY A 41 17.74 -15.22 16.04
N TYR A 42 18.39 -14.38 15.25
CA TYR A 42 18.56 -14.59 13.81
C TYR A 42 19.84 -15.39 13.48
N PRO A 43 19.90 -16.04 12.31
CA PRO A 43 21.12 -16.62 11.75
C PRO A 43 22.24 -15.58 11.56
N ASP A 44 23.51 -16.00 11.63
CA ASP A 44 24.69 -15.15 11.39
C ASP A 44 24.61 -14.47 10.02
N SER A 45 24.25 -15.26 9.00
CA SER A 45 24.02 -14.83 7.63
C SER A 45 22.98 -13.69 7.51
N VAL A 46 21.90 -13.73 8.30
CA VAL A 46 20.86 -12.68 8.33
C VAL A 46 21.37 -11.40 8.98
N TYR A 47 22.22 -11.49 10.02
CA TYR A 47 22.83 -10.29 10.62
C TYR A 47 23.76 -9.56 9.65
N VAL A 48 24.58 -10.29 8.90
CA VAL A 48 25.49 -9.70 7.89
C VAL A 48 24.68 -8.98 6.80
N MET A 49 23.64 -9.62 6.26
CA MET A 49 22.79 -9.00 5.25
C MET A 49 22.02 -7.79 5.80
N ALA A 50 21.45 -7.90 7.00
CA ALA A 50 20.76 -6.79 7.66
C ALA A 50 21.70 -5.63 8.00
N ALA A 51 22.96 -5.89 8.37
CA ALA A 51 23.99 -4.88 8.60
C ALA A 51 24.35 -4.13 7.31
N ASN A 52 24.52 -4.84 6.20
CA ASN A 52 24.78 -4.24 4.89
C ASN A 52 23.60 -3.39 4.40
N ILE A 53 22.36 -3.89 4.54
CA ILE A 53 21.15 -3.12 4.24
C ILE A 53 21.08 -1.86 5.12
N PHE A 54 21.25 -1.99 6.44
CA PHE A 54 21.26 -0.88 7.39
C PHE A 54 22.30 0.18 7.02
N GLN A 55 23.53 -0.24 6.65
CA GLN A 55 24.63 0.65 6.31
C GLN A 55 24.31 1.56 5.12
N GLY A 56 23.56 1.07 4.12
CA GLY A 56 23.12 1.88 2.97
C GLY A 56 21.97 2.84 3.29
N ILE A 57 21.05 2.46 4.17
CA ILE A 57 19.84 3.23 4.47
C ILE A 57 19.94 4.13 5.72
N ARG A 58 21.01 3.99 6.52
CA ARG A 58 21.21 4.73 7.79
C ARG A 58 21.01 6.23 7.67
N ILE A 59 20.59 6.85 8.77
CA ILE A 59 20.42 8.30 8.86
C ILE A 59 21.78 8.92 9.12
N GLU A 60 22.27 9.66 8.14
CA GLU A 60 23.51 10.43 8.25
C GLU A 60 23.26 11.69 9.06
N LYS A 61 24.11 11.91 10.07
CA LYS A 61 23.98 13.03 11.00
C LYS A 61 25.02 14.10 10.66
N SER A 62 24.61 15.36 10.73
CA SER A 62 25.54 16.49 10.73
C SER A 62 26.63 16.28 11.79
N ALA A 63 27.89 16.59 11.49
CA ALA A 63 29.05 16.26 12.36
C ALA A 63 28.87 16.58 13.86
N GLN A 64 28.16 17.66 14.20
CA GLN A 64 27.83 18.06 15.58
C GLN A 64 26.88 17.11 16.34
N LYS A 65 26.27 16.15 15.65
CA LYS A 65 25.28 15.18 16.18
C LYS A 65 25.71 13.71 16.01
N VAL A 66 26.90 13.47 15.43
CA VAL A 66 27.42 12.10 15.24
C VAL A 66 27.86 11.55 16.59
N LEU A 67 27.19 10.49 17.07
CA LEU A 67 27.60 9.78 18.30
C LEU A 67 28.58 8.65 17.99
N ILE A 68 28.38 7.95 16.86
CA ILE A 68 29.13 6.76 16.45
C ILE A 68 29.58 6.91 15.00
N LYS A 69 30.80 6.44 14.70
CA LYS A 69 31.31 6.32 13.33
C LYS A 69 30.88 5.01 12.71
N TYR A 70 30.61 5.06 11.41
CA TYR A 70 30.29 3.89 10.58
C TYR A 70 31.30 3.81 9.44
N GLY A 71 31.76 2.60 9.13
CA GLY A 71 32.59 2.33 7.97
C GLY A 71 31.80 2.45 6.66
N ASN A 72 32.52 2.60 5.55
CA ASN A 72 31.95 2.67 4.19
C ASN A 72 32.03 1.32 3.45
N GLU A 73 32.74 0.35 3.99
CA GLU A 73 32.90 -0.99 3.40
C GLU A 73 31.79 -1.93 3.91
N PRO A 74 31.07 -2.64 3.03
CA PRO A 74 30.09 -3.65 3.43
C PRO A 74 30.80 -4.93 3.92
N LEU A 75 30.14 -5.65 4.82
CA LEU A 75 30.59 -6.95 5.29
C LEU A 75 30.47 -8.01 4.19
N ARG A 76 31.35 -9.01 4.25
CA ARG A 76 31.36 -10.14 3.30
C ARG A 76 30.17 -11.07 3.54
N SER A 77 29.07 -10.82 2.85
CA SER A 77 27.98 -11.78 2.73
C SER A 77 28.43 -13.01 1.94
N LEU A 78 28.12 -14.20 2.43
CA LEU A 78 27.97 -15.37 1.55
C LEU A 78 26.86 -15.06 0.53
N SER A 79 26.89 -15.72 -0.64
CA SER A 79 26.09 -15.38 -1.82
C SER A 79 24.63 -15.03 -1.54
N GLU A 80 24.10 -14.02 -2.25
CA GLU A 80 22.68 -13.65 -2.22
C GLU A 80 21.80 -14.89 -2.45
N SER A 81 21.18 -15.40 -1.38
CA SER A 81 20.29 -16.55 -1.51
C SER A 81 18.95 -16.10 -2.10
N GLU A 82 18.42 -16.87 -3.05
CA GLU A 82 17.09 -16.64 -3.63
C GLU A 82 15.93 -16.89 -2.62
N ASP A 83 16.25 -17.27 -1.38
CA ASP A 83 15.27 -17.50 -0.33
C ASP A 83 14.63 -16.17 0.11
N GLN A 84 13.39 -15.97 -0.33
CA GLN A 84 12.55 -14.84 0.02
C GLN A 84 12.37 -14.67 1.54
N SER A 85 12.43 -15.76 2.33
CA SER A 85 12.33 -15.70 3.79
C SER A 85 13.62 -15.13 4.42
N PHE A 86 14.79 -15.52 3.94
CA PHE A 86 16.08 -14.96 4.35
C PHE A 86 16.16 -13.46 4.04
N GLN A 87 15.79 -13.07 2.81
CA GLN A 87 15.78 -11.67 2.39
C GLN A 87 14.78 -10.86 3.23
N ARG A 88 13.57 -11.39 3.46
CA ARG A 88 12.55 -10.77 4.31
C ARG A 88 13.07 -10.52 5.73
N LEU A 89 13.60 -11.54 6.40
CA LEU A 89 14.10 -11.42 7.77
C LEU A 89 15.22 -10.38 7.85
N SER A 90 16.09 -10.31 6.84
CA SER A 90 17.16 -9.32 6.74
C SER A 90 16.62 -7.89 6.62
N TYR A 91 15.62 -7.66 5.77
CA TYR A 91 14.96 -6.35 5.65
C TYR A 91 14.14 -5.96 6.88
N GLU A 92 13.36 -6.88 7.46
CA GLU A 92 12.57 -6.63 8.68
C GLU A 92 13.48 -6.27 9.86
N LEU A 93 14.62 -6.95 9.99
CA LEU A 93 15.63 -6.68 11.03
C LEU A 93 16.34 -5.34 10.80
N ALA A 94 16.81 -5.06 9.57
CA ALA A 94 17.48 -3.80 9.24
C ALA A 94 16.55 -2.58 9.41
N PHE A 95 15.31 -2.66 8.92
CA PHE A 95 14.30 -1.60 9.12
C PHE A 95 13.94 -1.42 10.59
N SER A 96 13.91 -2.51 11.36
CA SER A 96 13.67 -2.44 12.81
C SER A 96 14.80 -1.72 13.52
N ALA A 97 16.07 -2.08 13.26
CA ALA A 97 17.22 -1.37 13.81
C ALA A 97 17.23 0.13 13.41
N LEU A 98 16.84 0.46 12.17
CA LEU A 98 16.80 1.83 11.65
C LEU A 98 15.84 2.75 12.42
N LYS A 99 14.61 2.27 12.72
CA LYS A 99 13.62 3.01 13.54
C LYS A 99 14.17 3.42 14.91
N TYR A 100 15.05 2.60 15.48
CA TYR A 100 15.65 2.83 16.79
C TYR A 100 17.09 3.37 16.74
N GLN A 101 17.62 3.79 15.58
CA GLN A 101 19.03 4.19 15.40
C GLN A 101 19.53 5.16 16.50
N ASP A 102 18.81 6.27 16.74
CA ASP A 102 19.17 7.27 17.75
C ASP A 102 19.21 6.70 19.18
N ILE A 103 18.33 5.77 19.49
CA ILE A 103 18.22 5.12 20.80
C ILE A 103 19.35 4.10 20.97
N LEU A 104 19.65 3.31 19.93
CA LEU A 104 20.72 2.31 19.91
C LEU A 104 22.10 2.98 19.99
N GLU A 105 22.35 4.05 19.23
CA GLU A 105 23.56 4.87 19.35
C GLU A 105 23.69 5.45 20.77
N THR A 106 22.61 5.99 21.33
CA THR A 106 22.61 6.54 22.71
C THR A 106 22.95 5.45 23.74
N ILE A 107 22.40 4.25 23.61
CA ILE A 107 22.66 3.11 24.50
C ILE A 107 24.12 2.63 24.41
N LEU A 108 24.71 2.61 23.20
CA LEU A 108 26.10 2.20 22.98
C LEU A 108 27.12 3.18 23.59
N ILE A 109 26.81 4.49 23.60
CA ILE A 109 27.61 5.50 24.29
C ILE A 109 27.40 5.45 25.81
N ASP A 110 26.15 5.40 26.28
CA ASP A 110 25.80 5.42 27.71
C ASP A 110 26.12 4.09 28.45
N SER A 111 26.29 2.98 27.73
CA SER A 111 26.88 1.74 28.24
C SER A 111 28.41 1.76 28.27
N CYS A 112 29.03 2.84 27.80
CA CYS A 112 30.47 3.03 27.64
C CYS A 112 31.16 1.97 26.76
N ILE A 113 30.49 1.38 25.75
CA ILE A 113 31.12 0.42 24.84
C ILE A 113 32.19 1.11 23.98
N PHE A 114 31.80 2.04 23.11
CA PHE A 114 32.73 2.76 22.23
C PHE A 114 33.83 3.53 22.99
N PRO A 115 33.55 4.14 24.17
CA PRO A 115 34.59 4.69 25.04
C PRO A 115 35.57 3.68 25.67
N SER A 116 35.23 2.39 25.78
CA SER A 116 36.07 1.38 26.46
C SER A 116 36.78 0.41 25.51
N THR A 117 36.34 0.27 24.25
CA THR A 117 36.86 -0.73 23.30
C THR A 117 37.07 -0.12 21.92
N THR A 118 38.25 -0.35 21.33
CA THR A 118 38.58 0.04 19.95
C THR A 118 37.87 -0.88 18.95
N ILE A 119 36.64 -0.51 18.60
CA ILE A 119 35.81 -1.21 17.62
C ILE A 119 36.19 -0.76 16.20
N PRO A 120 36.39 -1.67 15.23
CA PRO A 120 36.51 -1.31 13.82
C PRO A 120 35.23 -0.65 13.29
N ASP A 121 35.33 0.54 12.67
CA ASP A 121 34.16 1.31 12.19
C ASP A 121 33.24 0.50 11.26
N HIS A 122 33.75 -0.50 10.52
CA HIS A 122 32.94 -1.37 9.65
C HIS A 122 31.98 -2.31 10.42
N LEU A 123 32.30 -2.67 11.68
CA LEU A 123 31.40 -3.47 12.53
C LEU A 123 30.28 -2.63 13.16
N SER A 124 30.31 -1.30 13.11
CA SER A 124 29.30 -0.44 13.75
C SER A 124 27.87 -0.69 13.26
N SER A 125 27.67 -1.00 11.97
CA SER A 125 26.35 -1.37 11.43
C SER A 125 25.85 -2.69 12.02
N LEU A 126 26.73 -3.70 12.10
CA LEU A 126 26.44 -5.01 12.69
C LEU A 126 26.12 -4.91 14.18
N ILE A 127 26.89 -4.10 14.92
CA ILE A 127 26.66 -3.83 16.36
C ILE A 127 25.29 -3.20 16.61
N ILE A 128 24.85 -2.24 15.78
CA ILE A 128 23.52 -1.62 15.91
C ILE A 128 22.40 -2.64 15.65
N VAL A 129 22.53 -3.44 14.59
CA VAL A 129 21.54 -4.43 14.19
C VAL A 129 21.44 -5.58 15.21
N MET A 130 22.59 -6.10 15.68
CA MET A 130 22.64 -7.13 16.72
C MET A 130 22.20 -6.61 18.09
N LEU A 131 22.50 -5.34 18.44
CA LEU A 131 22.00 -4.75 19.69
C LEU A 131 20.47 -4.63 19.68
N TYR A 132 19.86 -4.29 18.54
CA TYR A 132 18.41 -4.22 18.42
C TYR A 132 17.74 -5.56 18.73
N ASP A 133 18.22 -6.65 18.11
CA ASP A 133 17.75 -8.00 18.43
C ASP A 133 18.06 -8.39 19.88
N PHE A 134 19.28 -8.13 20.36
CA PHE A 134 19.73 -8.53 21.69
C PHE A 134 18.89 -7.89 22.79
N GLN A 135 18.51 -6.60 22.67
CA GLN A 135 17.57 -5.98 23.62
C GLN A 135 16.13 -6.51 23.49
N ASP A 136 15.70 -6.91 22.29
CA ASP A 136 14.35 -7.47 22.10
C ASP A 136 14.26 -8.88 22.70
N ARG A 137 15.33 -9.68 22.60
CA ARG A 137 15.54 -10.91 23.35
C ARG A 137 15.93 -10.69 24.82
N LYS A 138 15.67 -9.49 25.35
CA LYS A 138 15.84 -9.11 26.77
C LYS A 138 17.26 -9.39 27.30
N PHE A 139 18.25 -9.19 26.43
CA PHE A 139 19.66 -9.47 26.61
C PHE A 139 20.01 -10.94 26.91
N GLN A 140 19.18 -11.90 26.48
CA GLN A 140 19.55 -13.31 26.44
C GLN A 140 20.52 -13.59 25.26
N THR A 141 21.40 -14.58 25.38
CA THR A 141 22.29 -15.02 24.27
C THR A 141 21.47 -15.76 23.20
N ARG A 142 21.94 -15.82 21.95
CA ARG A 142 21.21 -16.53 20.88
C ARG A 142 21.15 -18.05 21.14
N VAL A 143 20.10 -18.68 20.60
CA VAL A 143 20.00 -20.15 20.48
C VAL A 143 20.18 -20.51 19.01
N LEU A 144 21.40 -20.86 18.63
CA LEU A 144 21.76 -21.27 17.28
C LEU A 144 21.43 -22.75 17.05
N SER A 145 21.26 -23.13 15.79
CA SER A 145 21.18 -24.53 15.36
C SER A 145 22.56 -25.07 15.01
N ASP A 146 22.81 -26.36 15.27
CA ASP A 146 24.10 -27.05 15.05
C ASP A 146 24.62 -27.05 13.58
N ASN A 147 23.90 -26.42 12.63
CA ASN A 147 24.11 -26.52 11.18
C ASN A 147 24.58 -25.21 10.50
N GLU A 148 24.63 -24.05 11.16
CA GLU A 148 25.10 -22.81 10.52
C GLU A 148 26.64 -22.67 10.63
N GLU A 149 27.31 -22.32 9.53
CA GLU A 149 28.73 -21.96 9.55
C GLU A 149 28.90 -20.59 10.23
N PRO A 150 29.67 -20.49 11.33
CA PRO A 150 29.77 -19.24 12.10
C PRO A 150 30.58 -18.18 11.37
N ILE A 151 30.10 -16.94 11.41
CA ILE A 151 30.79 -15.79 10.81
C ILE A 151 31.58 -15.07 11.90
N SER A 152 32.90 -14.94 11.70
CA SER A 152 33.85 -14.41 12.70
C SER A 152 33.44 -13.04 13.23
N GLU A 153 33.02 -12.15 12.35
CA GLU A 153 32.58 -10.78 12.65
C GLU A 153 31.31 -10.77 13.53
N VAL A 154 30.39 -11.72 13.31
CA VAL A 154 29.16 -11.87 14.11
C VAL A 154 29.50 -12.44 15.49
N GLN A 155 30.41 -13.41 15.58
CA GLN A 155 30.89 -13.94 16.86
C GLN A 155 31.66 -12.89 17.67
N GLU A 156 32.49 -12.06 17.05
CA GLU A 156 33.19 -10.96 17.72
C GLU A 156 32.19 -9.97 18.35
N VAL A 157 31.20 -9.53 17.57
CA VAL A 157 30.15 -8.61 18.02
C VAL A 157 29.25 -9.25 19.08
N GLU A 158 28.87 -10.52 18.98
CA GLU A 158 28.07 -11.19 20.01
C GLU A 158 28.83 -11.32 21.33
N ASN A 159 30.13 -11.66 21.30
CA ASN A 159 30.95 -11.72 22.50
C ASN A 159 31.12 -10.34 23.15
N LEU A 160 31.36 -9.29 22.34
CA LEU A 160 31.42 -7.90 22.79
C LEU A 160 30.11 -7.47 23.48
N LEU A 161 28.96 -7.65 22.82
CA LEU A 161 27.65 -7.29 23.36
C LEU A 161 27.31 -8.07 24.65
N ASN A 162 27.60 -9.38 24.70
CA ASN A 162 27.39 -10.19 25.91
C ASN A 162 28.28 -9.69 27.08
N SER A 163 29.55 -9.33 26.82
CA SER A 163 30.44 -8.83 27.87
C SER A 163 29.99 -7.49 28.49
N PHE A 164 29.27 -6.65 27.73
CA PHE A 164 28.68 -5.39 28.21
C PHE A 164 27.20 -5.50 28.60
N LYS A 165 26.58 -6.69 28.56
CA LYS A 165 25.16 -6.97 28.83
C LYS A 165 24.52 -6.16 29.97
N ILE A 166 25.17 -6.12 31.14
CA ILE A 166 24.64 -5.40 32.31
C ILE A 166 24.64 -3.88 32.10
N LYS A 167 25.69 -3.34 31.47
CA LYS A 167 25.81 -1.90 31.15
C LYS A 167 24.81 -1.50 30.06
N LEU A 168 24.61 -2.35 29.05
CA LEU A 168 23.60 -2.18 27.99
C LEU A 168 22.18 -2.15 28.56
N ALA A 169 21.83 -3.12 29.41
CA ALA A 169 20.53 -3.17 30.07
C ALA A 169 20.28 -1.95 30.97
N ALA A 170 21.30 -1.49 31.71
CA ALA A 170 21.22 -0.29 32.52
C ALA A 170 21.08 0.99 31.67
N ALA A 171 21.78 1.10 30.54
CA ALA A 171 21.68 2.22 29.61
C ALA A 171 20.29 2.29 28.95
N LEU A 172 19.73 1.14 28.54
CA LEU A 172 18.35 1.05 28.06
C LEU A 172 17.34 1.48 29.14
N ALA A 173 17.54 1.07 30.39
CA ALA A 173 16.68 1.50 31.49
C ALA A 173 16.74 3.01 31.73
N ARG A 174 17.94 3.61 31.73
CA ARG A 174 18.12 5.08 31.82
C ARG A 174 17.48 5.81 30.64
N CYS A 175 17.62 5.28 29.41
CA CYS A 175 16.99 5.83 28.21
C CYS A 175 15.46 5.83 28.33
N ARG A 176 14.85 4.72 28.74
CA ARG A 176 13.40 4.61 28.97
C ARG A 176 12.89 5.61 30.01
N ILE A 177 13.60 5.77 31.13
CA ILE A 177 13.26 6.75 32.17
C ILE A 177 13.38 8.19 31.64
N LYS A 178 14.45 8.52 30.90
CA LYS A 178 14.67 9.84 30.29
C LYS A 178 13.56 10.24 29.30
N HIS A 179 12.93 9.27 28.65
CA HIS A 179 11.86 9.47 27.66
C HIS A 179 10.45 9.20 28.21
N ASP A 180 10.30 8.93 29.52
CA ASP A 180 9.02 8.57 30.18
C ASP A 180 8.29 7.40 29.49
N ALA A 181 9.06 6.41 29.03
CA ALA A 181 8.62 5.41 28.06
C ALA A 181 8.60 3.97 28.61
N LEU A 182 7.43 3.34 28.59
CA LEU A 182 7.24 1.96 29.06
C LEU A 182 8.10 0.93 28.31
N SER A 183 8.43 1.18 27.03
CA SER A 183 9.34 0.37 26.21
C SER A 183 9.95 1.24 25.10
N ILE A 184 10.96 0.74 24.36
CA ILE A 184 11.55 1.52 23.24
C ILE A 184 10.51 1.92 22.19
N TYR A 185 9.50 1.06 21.95
CA TYR A 185 8.39 1.34 21.03
C TYR A 185 7.70 2.66 21.37
N HIS A 186 7.48 2.95 22.65
CA HIS A 186 6.85 4.20 23.11
C HIS A 186 7.72 5.45 22.91
N ILE A 187 9.01 5.30 22.59
CA ILE A 187 9.91 6.40 22.21
C ILE A 187 9.74 6.76 20.72
N LEU A 188 9.22 5.86 19.89
CA LEU A 188 8.99 6.13 18.47
C LEU A 188 7.88 7.18 18.23
N PRO A 189 7.99 7.98 17.15
CA PRO A 189 6.93 8.86 16.70
C PRO A 189 5.59 8.11 16.54
N GLU A 190 4.49 8.79 16.85
CA GLU A 190 3.16 8.18 16.76
C GLU A 190 2.80 7.77 15.33
N THR A 191 3.32 8.46 14.32
CA THR A 191 3.20 8.09 12.90
C THR A 191 3.80 6.70 12.65
N VAL A 192 5.04 6.46 13.09
CA VAL A 192 5.71 5.15 12.96
C VAL A 192 4.95 4.07 13.73
N ARG A 193 4.50 4.35 14.97
CA ARG A 193 3.71 3.39 15.78
C ARG A 193 2.39 3.00 15.13
N LYS A 194 1.65 3.99 14.58
CA LYS A 194 0.39 3.76 13.83
C LYS A 194 0.66 3.00 12.52
N GLN A 195 1.77 3.27 11.86
CA GLN A 195 2.19 2.54 10.66
C GLN A 195 2.50 1.07 10.97
N GLU A 196 3.25 0.77 12.05
CA GLU A 196 3.52 -0.60 12.49
C GLU A 196 2.24 -1.38 12.83
N LEU A 197 1.28 -0.74 13.52
CA LEU A 197 -0.01 -1.36 13.83
C LEU A 197 -0.74 -1.78 12.55
N ARG A 198 -0.91 -0.84 11.61
CA ARG A 198 -1.50 -1.12 10.28
C ARG A 198 -0.72 -2.22 9.54
N ALA A 199 0.61 -2.21 9.59
CA ALA A 199 1.45 -3.20 8.91
C ALA A 199 1.23 -4.64 9.41
N SER A 200 0.73 -4.82 10.64
CA SER A 200 0.39 -6.12 11.22
C SER A 200 -1.02 -6.62 10.85
N THR A 201 -1.99 -5.70 10.70
CA THR A 201 -3.37 -6.02 10.32
C THR A 201 -3.58 -6.11 8.81
N LEU A 202 -2.75 -5.40 8.03
CA LEU A 202 -2.94 -5.18 6.59
C LEU A 202 -3.16 -6.51 5.85
N PRO A 203 -4.33 -6.73 5.24
CA PRO A 203 -4.64 -7.98 4.58
C PRO A 203 -3.86 -8.13 3.28
N LEU A 204 -3.65 -9.38 2.88
CA LEU A 204 -2.90 -9.77 1.71
C LEU A 204 -3.79 -9.69 0.47
N TYR A 205 -3.36 -8.94 -0.53
CA TYR A 205 -4.01 -8.84 -1.83
C TYR A 205 -3.28 -9.73 -2.84
N ALA A 206 -4.04 -10.54 -3.59
CA ALA A 206 -3.49 -11.39 -4.65
C ALA A 206 -4.44 -11.50 -5.85
N TRP A 207 -3.92 -11.33 -7.07
CA TRP A 207 -4.70 -11.42 -8.31
C TRP A 207 -4.69 -12.84 -8.90
N ILE A 208 -5.78 -13.18 -9.58
CA ILE A 208 -5.99 -14.46 -10.27
C ILE A 208 -5.39 -14.38 -11.67
N ASN A 209 -4.44 -15.27 -11.98
CA ASN A 209 -3.92 -15.43 -13.32
C ASN A 209 -4.95 -16.17 -14.20
N THR A 210 -5.88 -15.41 -14.78
CA THR A 210 -6.99 -15.91 -15.61
C THR A 210 -6.54 -16.61 -16.89
N CYS A 211 -5.27 -16.47 -17.30
CA CYS A 211 -4.68 -17.27 -18.38
C CYS A 211 -4.22 -18.68 -17.94
N LYS A 212 -4.32 -19.02 -16.64
CA LYS A 212 -3.98 -20.35 -16.09
C LYS A 212 -5.12 -21.05 -15.37
N ILE A 213 -6.07 -20.30 -14.81
CA ILE A 213 -7.13 -20.85 -13.96
C ILE A 213 -8.36 -19.93 -13.98
N SER A 214 -9.57 -20.49 -13.98
CA SER A 214 -10.78 -19.68 -13.79
C SER A 214 -10.94 -19.22 -12.34
N PRO A 215 -11.57 -18.07 -12.06
CA PRO A 215 -11.92 -17.67 -10.69
C PRO A 215 -12.73 -18.75 -9.95
N GLU A 216 -13.61 -19.44 -10.66
CA GLU A 216 -14.43 -20.55 -10.15
C GLU A 216 -13.57 -21.73 -9.68
N GLU A 217 -12.55 -22.11 -10.44
CA GLU A 217 -11.58 -23.12 -10.03
C GLU A 217 -10.73 -22.68 -8.83
N VAL A 218 -10.34 -21.40 -8.75
CA VAL A 218 -9.64 -20.85 -7.57
C VAL A 218 -10.53 -20.96 -6.34
N TYR A 219 -11.79 -20.52 -6.40
CA TYR A 219 -12.74 -20.66 -5.30
C TYR A 219 -12.93 -22.13 -4.88
N ASN A 220 -13.01 -23.05 -5.84
CA ASN A 220 -13.15 -24.48 -5.58
C ASN A 220 -11.85 -25.15 -5.07
N ASN A 221 -10.67 -24.61 -5.36
CA ASN A 221 -9.39 -25.07 -4.81
C ASN A 221 -9.23 -24.59 -3.35
N LEU A 222 -9.48 -23.30 -3.11
CA LEU A 222 -9.50 -22.69 -1.77
C LEU A 222 -10.50 -23.38 -0.85
N LYS A 223 -11.75 -23.58 -1.29
CA LYS A 223 -12.78 -24.29 -0.51
C LYS A 223 -12.39 -25.73 -0.15
N ARG A 224 -11.72 -26.46 -1.06
CA ARG A 224 -11.19 -27.80 -0.77
C ARG A 224 -10.05 -27.82 0.26
N ARG A 225 -9.38 -26.68 0.48
CA ARG A 225 -8.37 -26.48 1.54
C ARG A 225 -8.95 -25.85 2.81
N GLY A 226 -10.28 -25.77 2.93
CA GLY A 226 -10.98 -25.21 4.09
C GLY A 226 -11.17 -23.70 4.09
N TYR A 227 -10.81 -22.99 3.02
CA TYR A 227 -10.97 -21.54 2.93
C TYR A 227 -12.40 -21.15 2.53
N ASN A 228 -13.06 -20.31 3.33
CA ASN A 228 -14.44 -19.86 3.11
C ASN A 228 -14.52 -18.46 2.47
N LYS A 229 -15.42 -18.29 1.49
CA LYS A 229 -15.65 -17.00 0.83
C LYS A 229 -16.54 -16.10 1.69
N VAL A 230 -16.05 -14.93 2.08
CA VAL A 230 -16.75 -13.94 2.91
C VAL A 230 -16.91 -12.59 2.19
N LYS A 231 -17.73 -11.68 2.75
CA LYS A 231 -17.88 -10.31 2.24
C LYS A 231 -16.73 -9.37 2.64
N SER A 232 -16.08 -9.63 3.77
CA SER A 232 -14.94 -8.87 4.28
C SER A 232 -14.09 -9.75 5.21
N VAL A 233 -12.77 -9.62 5.12
CA VAL A 233 -11.77 -10.40 5.89
C VAL A 233 -11.36 -9.74 7.21
N LEU A 234 -12.14 -8.79 7.72
CA LEU A 234 -11.99 -8.21 9.07
C LEU A 234 -12.18 -9.22 10.22
N HIS A 235 -12.63 -10.45 9.93
CA HIS A 235 -12.79 -11.52 10.91
C HIS A 235 -11.46 -12.26 11.06
N ILE A 236 -10.73 -11.94 12.12
CA ILE A 236 -9.46 -12.56 12.50
C ILE A 236 -9.76 -13.90 13.19
N ASP A 237 -9.30 -15.01 12.58
CA ASP A 237 -8.96 -16.34 13.13
C ASP A 237 -9.31 -17.47 12.13
N ASP A 238 -10.31 -17.26 11.26
CA ASP A 238 -10.74 -18.27 10.29
C ASP A 238 -9.90 -18.30 9.01
N LYS A 239 -9.85 -19.47 8.35
CA LYS A 239 -9.42 -19.56 6.95
C LYS A 239 -10.50 -18.98 6.05
N VAL A 240 -10.41 -17.68 5.78
CA VAL A 240 -11.35 -16.93 4.94
C VAL A 240 -10.66 -16.18 3.81
N PHE A 241 -11.43 -15.84 2.78
CA PHE A 241 -11.02 -14.91 1.73
C PHE A 241 -12.22 -14.08 1.24
N ALA A 242 -11.96 -12.85 0.81
CA ALA A 242 -12.91 -12.00 0.10
C ALA A 242 -12.48 -11.81 -1.37
N VAL A 243 -13.37 -11.24 -2.18
CA VAL A 243 -13.04 -10.67 -3.49
C VAL A 243 -13.03 -9.14 -3.34
N ASP A 244 -12.11 -8.44 -3.98
CA ASP A 244 -12.07 -6.99 -3.91
C ASP A 244 -13.26 -6.35 -4.66
N GLN A 245 -13.72 -5.21 -4.15
CA GLN A 245 -14.90 -4.51 -4.65
C GLN A 245 -14.59 -3.67 -5.91
N HIS A 246 -13.31 -3.39 -6.19
CA HIS A 246 -12.83 -2.57 -7.32
C HIS A 246 -12.21 -3.45 -8.43
N CYS A 247 -11.51 -4.53 -8.04
CA CYS A 247 -10.78 -5.41 -8.95
C CYS A 247 -11.36 -6.83 -8.89
N TYR A 248 -12.09 -7.23 -9.94
CA TYR A 248 -12.94 -8.44 -9.97
C TYR A 248 -12.19 -9.78 -9.86
N ASP A 249 -10.90 -9.79 -10.16
CA ASP A 249 -9.98 -10.93 -10.14
C ASP A 249 -8.98 -10.86 -8.97
N VAL A 250 -9.09 -9.86 -8.10
CA VAL A 250 -8.27 -9.72 -6.88
C VAL A 250 -9.00 -10.34 -5.70
N LEU A 251 -8.29 -11.22 -4.99
CA LEU A 251 -8.69 -11.82 -3.73
C LEU A 251 -7.99 -11.15 -2.56
N ILE A 252 -8.66 -11.16 -1.41
CA ILE A 252 -8.17 -10.58 -0.16
C ILE A 252 -8.13 -11.68 0.92
N PHE A 253 -7.02 -11.81 1.64
CA PHE A 253 -6.81 -12.79 2.72
C PHE A 253 -6.31 -12.12 4.01
N PRO A 254 -6.60 -12.65 5.22
CA PRO A 254 -6.01 -12.18 6.47
C PRO A 254 -4.46 -12.23 6.47
N SER A 255 -3.82 -11.25 7.11
CA SER A 255 -2.35 -11.09 7.15
C SER A 255 -1.61 -12.33 7.64
N HIS A 256 -2.13 -12.96 8.71
CA HIS A 256 -1.52 -14.12 9.36
C HIS A 256 -1.46 -15.39 8.48
N LEU A 257 -2.25 -15.48 7.39
CA LEU A 257 -2.25 -16.64 6.51
C LEU A 257 -1.11 -16.64 5.46
N LYS A 258 -0.23 -15.63 5.42
CA LYS A 258 0.82 -15.52 4.38
C LYS A 258 1.67 -16.80 4.24
N ASN A 259 2.11 -17.38 5.35
CA ASN A 259 2.99 -18.56 5.35
C ASN A 259 2.28 -19.84 4.87
N ASP A 260 0.98 -19.96 5.17
CA ASP A 260 0.10 -21.01 4.66
C ASP A 260 -0.11 -20.84 3.14
N LEU A 261 -0.38 -19.61 2.69
CA LEU A 261 -0.72 -19.28 1.31
C LEU A 261 0.46 -19.48 0.36
N ILE A 262 1.67 -18.99 0.69
CA ILE A 262 2.89 -19.22 -0.11
C ILE A 262 3.13 -20.72 -0.37
N ASN A 263 2.76 -21.56 0.60
CA ASN A 263 2.98 -23.00 0.49
C ASN A 263 1.97 -23.75 -0.39
N ILE A 264 0.86 -23.11 -0.76
CA ILE A 264 -0.19 -23.69 -1.61
C ILE A 264 0.20 -23.60 -3.09
N ASP A 265 -0.07 -24.68 -3.83
CA ASP A 265 0.21 -24.85 -5.26
C ASP A 265 -0.31 -23.69 -6.14
N LEU A 266 -1.38 -23.01 -5.73
CA LEU A 266 -1.90 -21.81 -6.40
C LEU A 266 -0.86 -20.69 -6.49
N PHE A 267 -0.06 -20.46 -5.44
CA PHE A 267 0.99 -19.44 -5.44
C PHE A 267 2.27 -19.98 -6.10
N LYS A 268 2.68 -21.22 -5.80
CA LYS A 268 3.85 -21.87 -6.40
C LYS A 268 3.76 -21.99 -7.93
N ASP A 269 2.56 -22.26 -8.46
CA ASP A 269 2.30 -22.35 -9.90
C ASP A 269 2.04 -20.99 -10.57
N TYR A 270 2.16 -19.86 -9.85
CA TYR A 270 1.81 -18.51 -10.34
C TYR A 270 0.37 -18.43 -10.89
N LYS A 271 -0.59 -19.06 -10.19
CA LYS A 271 -2.05 -19.01 -10.45
C LYS A 271 -2.73 -17.94 -9.60
N LEU A 272 -2.23 -17.72 -8.39
CA LEU A 272 -2.42 -16.53 -7.56
C LEU A 272 -1.05 -15.86 -7.38
N ILE A 273 -1.01 -14.53 -7.45
CA ILE A 273 0.21 -13.73 -7.28
C ILE A 273 -0.10 -12.57 -6.32
N PHE A 274 0.70 -12.40 -5.26
CA PHE A 274 0.58 -11.27 -4.35
C PHE A 274 0.98 -9.96 -5.05
N GLN A 275 0.20 -8.90 -4.83
CA GLN A 275 0.43 -7.56 -5.37
C GLN A 275 -0.33 -6.54 -4.53
N ASP A 276 0.26 -5.36 -4.29
CA ASP A 276 -0.43 -4.32 -3.53
C ASP A 276 -1.68 -3.79 -4.24
N LYS A 277 -2.71 -3.45 -3.46
CA LYS A 277 -3.98 -2.95 -3.98
C LYS A 277 -3.82 -1.69 -4.84
N SER A 278 -2.91 -0.76 -4.50
CA SER A 278 -2.67 0.45 -5.31
C SER A 278 -2.30 0.12 -6.76
N ARG A 279 -1.46 -0.89 -6.97
CA ARG A 279 -1.00 -1.34 -8.28
C ARG A 279 -2.12 -2.03 -9.06
N SER A 280 -2.94 -2.84 -8.37
CA SER A 280 -4.14 -3.45 -8.97
C SER A 280 -5.16 -2.40 -9.42
N LEU A 281 -5.49 -1.42 -8.57
CA LEU A 281 -6.36 -0.30 -8.93
C LEU A 281 -5.83 0.48 -10.16
N ALA A 282 -4.51 0.64 -10.26
CA ALA A 282 -3.87 1.31 -11.38
C ALA A 282 -4.02 0.54 -12.71
N VAL A 283 -3.77 -0.78 -12.74
CA VAL A 283 -3.93 -1.58 -13.98
C VAL A 283 -5.40 -1.80 -14.36
N HIS A 284 -6.33 -1.83 -13.38
CA HIS A 284 -7.77 -1.82 -13.66
C HIS A 284 -8.24 -0.47 -14.23
N SER A 285 -7.68 0.65 -13.75
CA SER A 285 -7.96 1.97 -14.31
C SER A 285 -7.53 2.06 -15.79
N VAL A 286 -6.37 1.48 -16.13
CA VAL A 286 -5.92 1.34 -17.53
C VAL A 286 -6.86 0.43 -18.32
N LYS A 287 -7.22 -0.74 -17.78
CA LYS A 287 -8.09 -1.72 -18.45
C LYS A 287 -9.45 -1.13 -18.84
N ALA A 288 -10.02 -0.27 -18.00
CA ALA A 288 -11.31 0.40 -18.28
C ALA A 288 -11.22 1.52 -19.35
N LEU A 289 -10.01 1.95 -19.73
CA LEU A 289 -9.77 2.98 -20.75
C LEU A 289 -9.37 2.40 -22.13
N LEU A 290 -9.04 1.11 -22.20
CA LEU A 290 -8.56 0.44 -23.41
C LEU A 290 -9.70 -0.06 -24.31
N ASN A 291 -9.47 0.02 -25.62
CA ASN A 291 -10.28 -0.61 -26.65
C ASN A 291 -9.61 -1.93 -27.10
N MET A 292 -10.22 -2.63 -28.06
CA MET A 292 -9.54 -3.72 -28.75
C MET A 292 -8.33 -3.18 -29.52
N ASP A 293 -7.20 -3.90 -29.44
CA ASP A 293 -5.95 -3.65 -30.17
C ASP A 293 -5.23 -2.31 -29.86
N ASP A 294 -5.63 -1.62 -28.78
CA ASP A 294 -4.92 -0.47 -28.19
C ASP A 294 -3.70 -0.96 -27.38
N ASP A 295 -2.52 -0.38 -27.58
CA ASP A 295 -1.31 -0.71 -26.79
C ASP A 295 -1.19 0.15 -25.51
N VAL A 296 -0.46 -0.37 -24.51
CA VAL A 296 -0.16 0.27 -23.22
C VAL A 296 1.33 0.59 -23.10
N LEU A 297 1.66 1.76 -22.54
CA LEU A 297 3.01 2.06 -22.05
C LEU A 297 3.00 2.19 -20.52
N MET A 298 3.69 1.30 -19.84
CA MET A 298 3.93 1.37 -18.39
C MET A 298 5.28 2.02 -18.11
N VAL A 299 5.31 2.97 -17.18
CA VAL A 299 6.47 3.81 -16.86
C VAL A 299 6.86 3.66 -15.40
N ASN A 300 8.14 3.38 -15.16
CA ASN A 300 8.76 3.20 -13.84
C ASN A 300 8.22 2.02 -13.01
N THR A 301 7.57 1.03 -13.64
CA THR A 301 7.12 -0.19 -12.96
C THR A 301 8.32 -1.05 -12.55
N GLY A 302 8.72 -1.01 -11.27
CA GLY A 302 9.67 -1.98 -10.70
C GLY A 302 9.09 -3.39 -10.61
N SER A 303 7.77 -3.48 -10.42
CA SER A 303 7.03 -4.72 -10.18
C SER A 303 6.72 -5.51 -11.45
N TRP A 304 7.45 -6.60 -11.67
CA TRP A 304 7.17 -7.54 -12.77
C TRP A 304 5.83 -8.25 -12.61
N TYR A 305 5.34 -8.41 -11.38
CA TYR A 305 3.98 -8.88 -11.10
C TYR A 305 2.92 -7.89 -11.58
N THR A 306 3.11 -6.58 -11.35
CA THR A 306 2.20 -5.53 -11.87
C THR A 306 2.22 -5.47 -13.40
N VAL A 307 3.38 -5.63 -14.05
CA VAL A 307 3.47 -5.77 -15.51
C VAL A 307 2.70 -7.00 -15.99
N SER A 308 2.92 -8.15 -15.35
CA SER A 308 2.19 -9.38 -15.67
C SER A 308 0.68 -9.25 -15.47
N HIS A 309 0.23 -8.57 -14.42
CA HIS A 309 -1.20 -8.32 -14.19
C HIS A 309 -1.80 -7.51 -15.35
N MET A 310 -1.14 -6.44 -15.81
CA MET A 310 -1.56 -5.67 -16.98
C MET A 310 -1.58 -6.51 -18.27
N SER A 311 -0.61 -7.42 -18.43
CA SER A 311 -0.48 -8.36 -19.56
C SER A 311 -1.63 -9.39 -19.59
N ILE A 312 -1.97 -9.99 -18.44
CA ILE A 312 -3.13 -10.91 -18.31
C ILE A 312 -4.45 -10.16 -18.55
N LEU A 313 -4.64 -8.97 -17.95
CA LEU A 313 -5.83 -8.12 -18.17
C LEU A 313 -5.99 -7.69 -19.64
N THR A 314 -4.94 -7.68 -20.45
CA THR A 314 -4.97 -7.37 -21.89
C THR A 314 -5.04 -8.63 -22.78
N ASN A 315 -5.50 -9.75 -22.22
CA ASN A 315 -5.74 -11.03 -22.91
C ASN A 315 -4.49 -11.61 -23.63
N ASN A 316 -3.27 -11.22 -23.22
CA ASN A 316 -1.96 -11.68 -23.72
C ASN A 316 -1.67 -11.58 -25.23
N ASN A 317 -2.64 -11.23 -26.10
CA ASN A 317 -2.54 -11.43 -27.55
C ASN A 317 -2.97 -10.24 -28.43
N THR A 318 -3.87 -9.35 -27.98
CA THR A 318 -4.42 -8.25 -28.81
C THR A 318 -3.63 -6.95 -28.69
N SER A 319 -3.19 -6.64 -27.47
CA SER A 319 -2.50 -5.40 -27.11
C SER A 319 -1.08 -5.70 -26.65
N LYS A 320 -0.12 -4.84 -26.97
CA LYS A 320 1.21 -4.85 -26.37
C LYS A 320 1.27 -4.06 -25.06
N VAL A 321 2.12 -4.50 -24.15
CA VAL A 321 2.47 -3.81 -22.91
C VAL A 321 3.95 -3.44 -22.99
N PHE A 322 4.23 -2.19 -23.36
CA PHE A 322 5.58 -1.64 -23.34
C PHE A 322 5.95 -1.25 -21.90
N VAL A 323 7.16 -1.57 -21.45
CA VAL A 323 7.64 -1.26 -20.09
C VAL A 323 8.94 -0.47 -20.14
N CYS A 324 8.94 0.73 -19.55
CA CYS A 324 10.06 1.68 -19.64
C CYS A 324 10.75 1.93 -18.28
N GLY A 325 12.10 1.99 -18.31
CA GLY A 325 12.96 2.34 -17.17
C GLY A 325 14.02 1.29 -16.81
N VAL A 326 14.13 0.21 -17.59
CA VAL A 326 14.84 -1.02 -17.21
C VAL A 326 16.34 -0.93 -17.54
N GLN A 327 17.08 -0.19 -16.71
CA GLN A 327 18.47 0.20 -16.94
C GLN A 327 19.50 -0.96 -16.92
N SER A 328 19.14 -2.17 -16.46
CA SER A 328 20.06 -3.30 -16.36
C SER A 328 19.59 -4.51 -17.17
N GLN A 329 20.19 -4.69 -18.35
CA GLN A 329 19.99 -5.86 -19.22
C GLN A 329 20.40 -7.18 -18.55
N ALA A 330 21.24 -7.15 -17.50
CA ALA A 330 21.72 -8.35 -16.83
C ALA A 330 20.59 -9.20 -16.20
N LYS A 331 19.42 -8.60 -15.91
CA LYS A 331 18.24 -9.30 -15.38
C LYS A 331 17.28 -9.81 -16.47
N ASP A 332 17.44 -9.39 -17.73
CA ASP A 332 16.57 -9.79 -18.84
C ASP A 332 16.34 -11.30 -19.03
N PRO A 333 17.33 -12.21 -18.85
CA PRO A 333 17.06 -13.65 -18.97
C PRO A 333 16.06 -14.12 -17.91
N ASP A 334 16.26 -13.72 -16.66
CA ASP A 334 15.42 -14.11 -15.52
C ASP A 334 14.00 -13.56 -15.67
N LEU A 335 13.87 -12.34 -16.22
CA LEU A 335 12.58 -11.73 -16.54
C LEU A 335 11.83 -12.45 -17.66
N LYS A 336 12.53 -12.84 -18.74
CA LYS A 336 11.94 -13.66 -19.82
C LYS A 336 11.52 -15.03 -19.29
N THR A 337 12.30 -15.63 -18.40
CA THR A 337 11.93 -16.86 -17.69
C THR A 337 10.73 -16.64 -16.75
N LEU A 338 10.64 -15.53 -16.04
CA LEU A 338 9.51 -15.19 -15.17
C LEU A 338 8.21 -14.98 -15.97
N PHE A 339 8.25 -14.19 -17.05
CA PHE A 339 7.09 -14.01 -17.93
C PHE A 339 6.65 -15.32 -18.57
N THR A 340 7.58 -16.17 -18.98
CA THR A 340 7.28 -17.52 -19.49
C THR A 340 6.65 -18.41 -18.40
N LYS A 341 7.17 -18.37 -17.16
CA LYS A 341 6.59 -19.07 -16.00
C LYS A 341 5.18 -18.57 -15.69
N ILE A 342 4.90 -17.26 -15.80
CA ILE A 342 3.57 -16.68 -15.54
C ILE A 342 2.60 -16.92 -16.72
N GLY A 343 3.10 -16.98 -17.97
CA GLY A 343 2.33 -17.19 -19.19
C GLY A 343 2.14 -15.94 -20.07
N CYS A 344 2.79 -14.83 -19.74
CA CYS A 344 2.72 -13.55 -20.45
C CYS A 344 3.49 -13.61 -21.80
N LYS A 345 2.95 -12.97 -22.84
CA LYS A 345 3.52 -13.02 -24.22
C LYS A 345 3.61 -11.68 -24.94
N ASN A 346 2.94 -10.65 -24.43
CA ASN A 346 2.77 -9.34 -25.07
C ASN A 346 3.59 -8.22 -24.41
N ILE A 347 4.61 -8.56 -23.61
CA ILE A 347 5.44 -7.59 -22.87
C ILE A 347 6.69 -7.25 -23.68
N GLU A 348 6.93 -5.96 -23.94
CA GLU A 348 8.14 -5.46 -24.62
C GLU A 348 8.89 -4.47 -23.73
N ILE A 349 10.15 -4.78 -23.41
CA ILE A 349 10.99 -3.96 -22.50
C ILE A 349 11.72 -2.86 -23.28
N LEU A 350 11.71 -1.65 -22.72
CA LEU A 350 12.43 -0.47 -23.17
C LEU A 350 13.44 -0.06 -22.08
N HIS A 351 14.74 -0.26 -22.38
CA HIS A 351 15.84 0.05 -21.45
C HIS A 351 16.10 1.55 -21.29
N GLU A 352 15.55 2.36 -22.20
CA GLU A 352 15.62 3.81 -22.16
C GLU A 352 14.88 4.37 -20.92
N LYS A 353 15.40 5.47 -20.36
CA LYS A 353 14.67 6.27 -19.36
C LYS A 353 13.50 6.98 -20.05
N PHE A 354 12.34 7.02 -19.41
CA PHE A 354 11.11 7.56 -20.02
C PHE A 354 11.29 8.95 -20.64
N ILE A 355 11.94 9.86 -19.91
CA ILE A 355 12.21 11.24 -20.34
C ILE A 355 13.04 11.34 -21.63
N ASN A 356 13.77 10.29 -22.01
CA ASN A 356 14.59 10.22 -23.23
C ASN A 356 13.81 9.69 -24.45
N ILE A 357 12.64 9.06 -24.25
CA ILE A 357 11.85 8.50 -25.36
C ILE A 357 11.18 9.64 -26.11
N GLU A 358 11.33 9.69 -27.44
CA GLU A 358 10.67 10.72 -28.24
C GLU A 358 9.15 10.51 -28.27
N SER A 359 8.40 11.61 -28.13
CA SER A 359 6.93 11.57 -28.15
C SER A 359 6.30 11.15 -29.50
N LYS A 360 7.13 10.93 -30.52
CA LYS A 360 6.80 10.47 -31.87
C LYS A 360 7.46 9.12 -32.22
N ASP A 361 8.00 8.40 -31.24
CA ASP A 361 8.63 7.09 -31.47
C ASP A 361 7.72 6.15 -32.28
N HIS A 362 8.25 5.63 -33.37
CA HIS A 362 7.60 4.66 -34.26
C HIS A 362 7.14 3.39 -33.52
N ARG A 363 7.86 2.94 -32.47
CA ARG A 363 7.49 1.77 -31.66
C ARG A 363 6.16 1.98 -30.93
N LEU A 364 5.84 3.22 -30.56
CA LEU A 364 4.76 3.56 -29.62
C LEU A 364 3.53 4.19 -30.29
N GLN A 365 3.45 4.21 -31.62
CA GLN A 365 2.34 4.85 -32.35
C GLN A 365 0.95 4.25 -32.07
N LYS A 366 0.90 3.01 -31.59
CA LYS A 366 -0.32 2.32 -31.15
C LYS A 366 -0.70 2.59 -29.70
N VAL A 367 0.18 3.16 -28.88
CA VAL A 367 -0.08 3.36 -27.45
C VAL A 367 -1.20 4.37 -27.28
N LYS A 368 -2.33 3.92 -26.71
CA LYS A 368 -3.48 4.79 -26.40
C LYS A 368 -3.59 5.10 -24.91
N VAL A 369 -2.99 4.30 -24.02
CA VAL A 369 -2.96 4.59 -22.56
C VAL A 369 -1.54 4.50 -22.03
N ILE A 370 -1.10 5.55 -21.33
CA ILE A 370 0.15 5.54 -20.56
C ILE A 370 -0.20 5.36 -19.08
N LEU A 371 0.46 4.41 -18.42
CA LEU A 371 0.42 4.25 -16.96
C LEU A 371 1.73 4.76 -16.37
N LEU A 372 1.63 5.83 -15.58
CA LEU A 372 2.75 6.45 -14.89
C LEU A 372 2.71 6.08 -13.40
N LEU A 373 3.70 5.28 -12.97
CA LEU A 373 3.93 4.86 -11.59
C LEU A 373 5.23 5.50 -11.06
N PRO A 374 5.28 6.82 -10.85
CA PRO A 374 6.53 7.50 -10.52
C PRO A 374 7.03 7.14 -9.12
N ARG A 375 8.34 7.30 -8.87
CA ARG A 375 8.85 7.35 -7.49
C ARG A 375 8.13 8.46 -6.74
N CYS A 376 7.65 8.13 -5.55
CA CYS A 376 7.08 9.06 -4.59
C CYS A 376 7.61 8.74 -3.18
N SER A 377 7.30 9.59 -2.20
CA SER A 377 7.64 9.34 -0.80
C SER A 377 7.05 8.02 -0.28
N GLY A 378 5.89 7.64 -0.82
CA GLY A 378 5.18 6.39 -0.55
C GLY A 378 4.78 6.15 0.90
N LEU A 379 4.75 7.18 1.75
CA LEU A 379 4.34 7.08 3.16
C LEU A 379 2.87 6.65 3.36
N GLY A 380 2.13 6.40 2.29
CA GLY A 380 0.86 5.68 2.35
C GLY A 380 1.01 4.16 2.51
N VAL A 381 2.20 3.60 2.33
CA VAL A 381 2.48 2.18 2.49
C VAL A 381 2.69 1.83 3.97
N SER A 382 1.79 1.00 4.51
CA SER A 382 1.87 0.55 5.90
C SER A 382 3.04 -0.40 6.12
N ASN A 383 3.22 -1.40 5.25
CA ASN A 383 4.30 -2.37 5.33
C ASN A 383 5.34 -2.17 4.20
N PRO A 384 6.37 -1.31 4.41
CA PRO A 384 7.33 -0.98 3.36
C PRO A 384 8.26 -2.14 2.98
N VAL A 385 8.54 -3.06 3.91
CA VAL A 385 9.35 -4.26 3.60
C VAL A 385 8.61 -5.21 2.66
N GLU A 386 7.33 -5.47 2.93
CA GLU A 386 6.45 -6.24 2.04
C GLU A 386 6.36 -5.60 0.64
N PHE A 387 6.26 -4.27 0.58
CA PHE A 387 6.18 -3.52 -0.67
C PHE A 387 7.48 -3.55 -1.48
N ILE A 388 8.65 -3.43 -0.84
CA ILE A 388 9.96 -3.59 -1.50
C ILE A 388 10.12 -5.01 -2.07
N LEU A 389 9.75 -6.04 -1.30
CA LEU A 389 9.89 -7.43 -1.72
C LEU A 389 8.97 -7.77 -2.91
N ASN A 390 7.71 -7.33 -2.87
CA ASN A 390 6.72 -7.65 -3.91
C ASN A 390 6.83 -6.75 -5.14
N GLU A 391 7.11 -5.45 -4.97
CA GLU A 391 7.05 -4.44 -6.04
C GLU A 391 8.43 -3.95 -6.53
N HIS A 392 9.53 -4.46 -5.92
CA HIS A 392 10.93 -4.15 -6.23
C HIS A 392 11.30 -2.66 -6.17
N GLU A 393 10.77 -1.96 -5.18
CA GLU A 393 11.13 -0.56 -4.86
C GLU A 393 12.49 -0.45 -4.15
N ASP A 394 12.99 0.78 -4.03
CA ASP A 394 14.29 1.09 -3.43
C ASP A 394 14.31 0.91 -1.90
N THR A 395 15.42 0.38 -1.38
CA THR A 395 15.74 0.34 0.05
C THR A 395 15.68 1.71 0.73
N GLU A 396 15.96 2.80 0.00
CA GLU A 396 15.88 4.19 0.51
C GLU A 396 14.50 4.52 1.11
N PHE A 397 13.45 3.86 0.64
CA PHE A 397 12.07 3.95 1.14
C PHE A 397 11.96 3.68 2.64
N LEU A 398 12.76 2.75 3.18
CA LEU A 398 12.79 2.39 4.60
C LEU A 398 13.22 3.56 5.49
N LYS A 399 14.03 4.50 4.96
CA LYS A 399 14.57 5.64 5.69
C LYS A 399 13.48 6.62 6.11
N ASP A 400 12.64 7.03 5.18
CA ASP A 400 11.55 7.99 5.44
C ASP A 400 10.46 7.36 6.33
N HIS A 401 10.14 6.07 6.09
CA HIS A 401 9.23 5.30 6.96
C HIS A 401 9.78 5.13 8.38
N SER A 402 11.10 5.02 8.57
CA SER A 402 11.71 4.88 9.91
C SER A 402 11.54 6.13 10.78
N GLN A 403 11.41 7.30 10.15
CA GLN A 403 11.17 8.58 10.82
C GLN A 403 9.69 8.95 10.85
N GLY A 404 8.84 8.23 10.10
CA GLY A 404 7.41 8.50 9.97
C GLY A 404 7.14 9.86 9.31
N GLY A 405 7.99 10.26 8.36
CA GLY A 405 7.98 11.56 7.69
C GLY A 405 9.15 11.72 6.72
N ILE A 406 9.00 12.64 5.76
CA ILE A 406 10.00 12.97 4.73
C ILE A 406 10.48 14.42 4.88
N SER A 407 11.72 14.72 4.46
CA SER A 407 12.22 16.10 4.42
C SER A 407 11.55 16.90 3.29
N VAL A 408 11.26 18.18 3.53
CA VAL A 408 10.64 19.10 2.55
C VAL A 408 11.44 19.17 1.24
N ASP A 409 12.77 19.18 1.32
CA ASP A 409 13.64 19.23 0.13
C ASP A 409 13.49 17.98 -0.75
N LYS A 410 13.49 16.79 -0.15
CA LYS A 410 13.27 15.51 -0.86
C LYS A 410 11.85 15.43 -1.44
N LEU A 411 10.84 15.88 -0.70
CA LEU A 411 9.45 15.93 -1.17
C LEU A 411 9.32 16.84 -2.41
N HIS A 412 9.94 18.03 -2.39
CA HIS A 412 9.97 18.94 -3.52
C HIS A 412 10.70 18.35 -4.74
N VAL A 413 11.83 17.66 -4.53
CA VAL A 413 12.56 16.97 -5.61
C VAL A 413 11.71 15.87 -6.24
N LEU A 414 11.02 15.04 -5.44
CA LEU A 414 10.13 13.99 -5.94
C LEU A 414 8.94 14.58 -6.73
N ALA A 415 8.24 15.57 -6.17
CA ALA A 415 7.14 16.26 -6.83
C ALA A 415 7.55 16.91 -8.17
N GLN A 416 8.75 17.50 -8.24
CA GLN A 416 9.28 18.08 -9.48
C GLN A 416 9.61 16.99 -10.52
N GLN A 417 10.20 15.86 -10.12
CA GLN A 417 10.45 14.72 -11.02
C GLN A 417 9.14 14.10 -11.54
N GLN A 418 8.13 13.98 -10.68
CA GLN A 418 6.78 13.51 -11.05
C GLN A 418 6.12 14.45 -12.07
N TYR A 419 6.24 15.76 -11.86
CA TYR A 419 5.76 16.78 -12.80
C TYR A 419 6.47 16.72 -14.16
N GLU A 420 7.79 16.54 -14.19
CA GLU A 420 8.55 16.35 -15.43
C GLU A 420 8.12 15.09 -16.20
N GLN A 421 7.87 13.99 -15.49
CA GLN A 421 7.37 12.75 -16.09
C GLN A 421 5.92 12.89 -16.59
N LEU A 422 5.02 13.49 -15.82
CA LEU A 422 3.62 13.68 -16.22
C LEU A 422 3.48 14.62 -17.42
N THR A 423 4.20 15.74 -17.42
CA THR A 423 4.24 16.66 -18.56
C THR A 423 4.95 16.08 -19.78
N HIS A 424 5.90 15.15 -19.60
CA HIS A 424 6.45 14.37 -20.71
C HIS A 424 5.44 13.35 -21.27
N ALA A 425 4.70 12.62 -20.42
CA ALA A 425 3.64 11.71 -20.86
C ALA A 425 2.57 12.40 -21.71
N MET A 426 2.20 13.64 -21.36
CA MET A 426 1.24 14.46 -22.12
C MET A 426 1.74 14.86 -23.52
N LYS A 427 3.04 14.73 -23.84
CA LYS A 427 3.58 15.05 -25.18
C LYS A 427 3.33 13.95 -26.22
N PHE A 428 3.08 12.70 -25.82
CA PHE A 428 2.87 11.57 -26.74
C PHE A 428 1.57 11.73 -27.52
N THR A 429 1.63 12.21 -28.77
CA THR A 429 0.44 12.65 -29.53
C THR A 429 -0.56 11.55 -29.91
N LYS A 430 -0.23 10.26 -29.68
CA LYS A 430 -1.14 9.13 -29.90
C LYS A 430 -1.84 8.60 -28.64
N ALA A 431 -1.31 8.90 -27.45
CA ALA A 431 -1.97 8.56 -26.19
C ALA A 431 -3.28 9.33 -26.02
N GLN A 432 -4.36 8.64 -25.66
CA GLN A 432 -5.69 9.23 -25.41
C GLN A 432 -5.91 9.47 -23.92
N ALA A 433 -5.30 8.63 -23.07
CA ALA A 433 -5.30 8.78 -21.63
C ALA A 433 -3.90 8.62 -21.01
N VAL A 434 -3.68 9.29 -19.88
CA VAL A 434 -2.58 9.06 -18.95
C VAL A 434 -3.19 8.77 -17.58
N VAL A 435 -2.90 7.59 -17.04
CA VAL A 435 -3.23 7.20 -15.66
C VAL A 435 -1.98 7.49 -14.81
N TYR A 436 -2.14 8.32 -13.79
CA TYR A 436 -1.08 8.68 -12.84
C TYR A 436 -1.44 8.09 -11.47
N CYS A 437 -0.55 7.30 -10.87
CA CYS A 437 -0.80 6.61 -9.60
C CYS A 437 0.38 6.75 -8.63
N THR A 438 0.12 7.13 -7.37
CA THR A 438 1.12 7.15 -6.29
C THR A 438 0.63 6.38 -5.07
N CYS A 439 1.56 6.03 -4.18
CA CYS A 439 1.26 5.57 -2.83
C CYS A 439 1.50 6.68 -1.78
N SER A 440 1.37 7.95 -2.19
CA SER A 440 1.67 9.11 -1.34
C SER A 440 0.43 9.67 -0.66
N VAL A 441 0.62 10.22 0.54
CA VAL A 441 -0.36 11.01 1.30
C VAL A 441 -0.15 12.52 1.15
N PHE A 442 0.84 12.97 0.38
CA PHE A 442 1.19 14.39 0.23
C PHE A 442 0.50 15.03 -0.98
N PRO A 443 -0.31 16.08 -0.80
CA PRO A 443 -0.89 16.84 -1.91
C PRO A 443 0.13 17.45 -2.86
N GLU A 444 1.35 17.70 -2.37
CA GLU A 444 2.52 18.17 -3.12
C GLU A 444 2.94 17.20 -4.22
N GLU A 445 2.81 15.89 -3.99
CA GLU A 445 3.06 14.83 -4.99
C GLU A 445 1.79 14.53 -5.80
N ASN A 446 0.62 14.64 -5.17
CA ASN A 446 -0.65 14.17 -5.73
C ASN A 446 -1.35 15.23 -6.60
N GLU A 447 -2.25 16.03 -6.02
CA GLU A 447 -3.07 16.97 -6.78
C GLU A 447 -2.26 18.15 -7.31
N ALA A 448 -1.22 18.60 -6.60
CA ALA A 448 -0.40 19.72 -7.02
C ALA A 448 0.36 19.41 -8.32
N VAL A 449 0.93 18.21 -8.45
CA VAL A 449 1.58 17.74 -9.68
C VAL A 449 0.59 17.73 -10.85
N VAL A 450 -0.61 17.17 -10.66
CA VAL A 450 -1.60 17.08 -11.74
C VAL A 450 -2.17 18.44 -12.13
N LYS A 451 -2.51 19.30 -11.16
CA LYS A 451 -3.02 20.66 -11.42
C LYS A 451 -1.98 21.49 -12.18
N LYS A 452 -0.73 21.51 -11.70
CA LYS A 452 0.41 22.16 -12.37
C LYS A 452 0.63 21.62 -13.79
N ALA A 453 0.55 20.30 -14.00
CA ALA A 453 0.71 19.70 -15.33
C ALA A 453 -0.43 20.06 -16.31
N LEU A 454 -1.67 20.20 -15.82
CA LEU A 454 -2.82 20.64 -16.63
C LEU A 454 -2.82 22.15 -16.90
N GLU A 455 -2.30 22.97 -15.98
CA GLU A 455 -2.16 24.42 -16.13
C GLU A 455 -1.06 24.80 -17.12
N PHE A 456 0.11 24.16 -17.04
CA PHE A 456 1.27 24.46 -17.89
C PHE A 456 1.38 23.55 -19.14
N GLN A 457 0.25 23.02 -19.63
CA GLN A 457 0.24 22.15 -20.81
C GLN A 457 0.50 22.94 -22.12
N ASP A 458 1.33 22.36 -23.00
CA ASP A 458 1.71 22.98 -24.27
C ASP A 458 0.60 22.90 -25.33
N LEU A 459 -0.23 23.94 -25.37
CA LEU A 459 -1.29 24.18 -26.35
C LEU A 459 -0.78 24.37 -27.79
N GLY A 460 0.53 24.43 -28.03
CA GLY A 460 1.12 24.51 -29.37
C GLY A 460 1.10 23.20 -30.16
N ASN A 461 0.85 22.07 -29.50
CA ASN A 461 0.70 20.77 -30.18
C ASN A 461 -0.69 20.64 -30.81
N LYS A 462 -0.77 20.05 -32.02
CA LYS A 462 -2.02 19.88 -32.77
C LYS A 462 -3.07 18.95 -32.12
N GLY A 463 -2.76 18.30 -31.00
CA GLY A 463 -3.70 17.45 -30.27
C GLY A 463 -4.57 18.25 -29.32
N GLN A 464 -5.76 17.74 -28.99
CA GLN A 464 -6.61 18.36 -27.97
C GLN A 464 -5.90 18.40 -26.60
N PRO A 465 -6.13 19.44 -25.77
CA PRO A 465 -5.56 19.52 -24.43
C PRO A 465 -6.10 18.40 -23.53
N TYR A 466 -5.28 17.95 -22.59
CA TYR A 466 -5.70 17.02 -21.56
C TYR A 466 -6.61 17.70 -20.53
N ARG A 467 -7.54 16.92 -19.99
CA ARG A 467 -8.54 17.32 -19.01
C ARG A 467 -8.63 16.25 -17.92
N LEU A 468 -8.81 16.66 -16.67
CA LEU A 468 -9.05 15.73 -15.57
C LEU A 468 -10.43 15.07 -15.74
N SER A 469 -10.41 13.75 -15.84
CA SER A 469 -11.59 12.88 -15.92
C SER A 469 -11.92 12.29 -14.55
N PRO A 470 -13.19 11.98 -14.25
CA PRO A 470 -13.57 11.22 -13.06
C PRO A 470 -12.90 9.83 -13.02
N PRO A 471 -12.85 9.17 -11.86
CA PRO A 471 -12.40 7.80 -11.75
C PRO A 471 -13.25 6.85 -12.61
N VAL A 472 -12.61 5.87 -13.24
CA VAL A 472 -13.28 4.79 -14.01
C VAL A 472 -13.53 3.53 -13.18
N LEU A 473 -13.01 3.49 -11.96
CA LEU A 473 -13.26 2.44 -10.97
C LEU A 473 -14.60 2.69 -10.27
N PRO A 474 -15.29 1.64 -9.78
CA PRO A 474 -16.45 1.83 -8.92
C PRO A 474 -16.04 2.56 -7.63
N LEU A 475 -16.87 3.51 -7.19
CA LEU A 475 -16.75 4.14 -5.88
C LEU A 475 -17.61 3.33 -4.90
N CYS A 476 -16.96 2.50 -4.10
CA CYS A 476 -17.55 1.45 -3.28
C CYS A 476 -17.99 1.92 -1.89
N SER A 477 -17.53 3.09 -1.42
CA SER A 477 -17.93 3.67 -0.13
C SER A 477 -18.29 5.16 -0.20
N LEU A 478 -19.06 5.64 0.80
CA LEU A 478 -19.35 7.07 0.95
C LEU A 478 -18.09 7.93 1.11
N LYS A 479 -17.04 7.37 1.75
CA LYS A 479 -15.74 8.05 1.91
C LYS A 479 -15.05 8.23 0.56
N GLU A 480 -15.03 7.20 -0.29
CA GLU A 480 -14.51 7.31 -1.67
C GLU A 480 -15.30 8.31 -2.53
N ILE A 481 -16.62 8.35 -2.41
CA ILE A 481 -17.48 9.31 -3.12
C ILE A 481 -17.14 10.76 -2.70
N GLN A 482 -17.05 11.02 -1.39
CA GLN A 482 -16.64 12.32 -0.86
C GLN A 482 -15.22 12.70 -1.34
N LEU A 483 -14.28 11.75 -1.23
CA LEU A 483 -12.89 11.88 -1.68
C LEU A 483 -12.72 11.91 -3.21
N SER A 484 -13.80 11.78 -4.01
CA SER A 484 -13.75 11.89 -5.48
C SER A 484 -14.50 13.11 -6.02
N THR A 485 -14.94 14.02 -5.15
CA THR A 485 -15.68 15.25 -5.52
C THR A 485 -14.93 16.13 -6.54
N ASP A 486 -13.60 16.17 -6.48
CA ASP A 486 -12.73 16.91 -7.41
C ASP A 486 -12.13 16.04 -8.53
N LYS A 487 -12.73 14.87 -8.79
CA LYS A 487 -12.42 13.87 -9.83
C LYS A 487 -11.17 13.00 -9.64
N PHE A 488 -10.38 13.18 -8.59
CA PHE A 488 -9.34 12.21 -8.24
C PHE A 488 -9.96 10.98 -7.56
N PHE A 489 -9.23 9.87 -7.51
CA PHE A 489 -9.56 8.74 -6.63
C PHE A 489 -8.51 8.67 -5.51
N ARG A 490 -8.96 8.53 -4.27
CA ARG A 490 -8.09 8.50 -3.09
C ARG A 490 -8.49 7.37 -2.15
N MET A 491 -7.49 6.70 -1.60
CA MET A 491 -7.62 5.84 -0.43
C MET A 491 -6.63 6.29 0.62
N GLU A 492 -7.09 6.45 1.86
CA GLU A 492 -6.23 6.77 3.00
C GLU A 492 -5.62 5.50 3.62
N PRO A 493 -4.39 5.54 4.15
CA PRO A 493 -3.77 4.38 4.79
C PRO A 493 -4.57 3.95 6.02
N SER A 494 -4.94 2.69 6.07
CA SER A 494 -5.86 2.11 7.04
C SER A 494 -5.41 0.72 7.47
N GLU A 495 -6.15 0.09 8.38
CA GLU A 495 -5.91 -1.30 8.80
C GLU A 495 -6.21 -2.32 7.69
N ILE A 496 -6.93 -1.91 6.64
CA ILE A 496 -7.35 -2.76 5.50
C ILE A 496 -6.69 -2.42 4.17
N THR A 497 -6.21 -1.19 3.95
CA THR A 497 -5.54 -0.78 2.70
C THR A 497 -4.35 0.14 2.94
N ASN A 498 -3.35 0.05 2.08
CA ASN A 498 -2.38 1.11 1.89
C ASN A 498 -3.04 2.35 1.25
N GLY A 499 -2.39 3.50 1.38
CA GLY A 499 -2.79 4.74 0.73
C GLY A 499 -2.52 4.70 -0.77
N CYS A 500 -3.43 5.28 -1.54
CA CYS A 500 -3.38 5.29 -3.01
C CYS A 500 -4.01 6.59 -3.54
N PHE A 501 -3.30 7.28 -4.43
CA PHE A 501 -3.83 8.41 -5.20
C PHE A 501 -3.83 8.04 -6.69
N LEU A 502 -4.97 8.22 -7.35
CA LEU A 502 -5.18 7.93 -8.76
C LEU A 502 -5.79 9.13 -9.48
N SER A 503 -5.20 9.48 -10.62
CA SER A 503 -5.63 10.57 -11.50
C SER A 503 -5.70 10.08 -12.94
N ILE A 504 -6.76 10.48 -13.65
CA ILE A 504 -6.98 10.11 -15.05
C ILE A 504 -7.07 11.37 -15.90
N LEU A 505 -6.01 11.63 -16.67
CA LEU A 505 -5.97 12.70 -17.65
C LEU A 505 -6.38 12.11 -19.00
N THR A 506 -7.48 12.59 -19.60
CA THR A 506 -7.85 12.20 -20.97
C THR A 506 -7.85 13.41 -21.89
N ARG A 507 -7.75 13.16 -23.19
CA ARG A 507 -8.10 14.13 -24.23
C ARG A 507 -9.02 13.49 -25.25
N GLU A 508 -9.80 14.33 -25.91
CA GLU A 508 -10.69 13.89 -26.99
C GLU A 508 -9.88 13.35 -28.17
N ARG A 509 -10.42 12.35 -28.86
CA ARG A 509 -9.80 11.78 -30.07
C ARG A 509 -9.74 12.86 -31.14
N ASP A 510 -8.64 12.92 -31.88
CA ASP A 510 -8.55 13.80 -33.05
C ASP A 510 -9.70 13.45 -34.02
N PRO A 511 -10.55 14.41 -34.41
CA PRO A 511 -11.67 14.14 -35.32
C PRO A 511 -11.20 13.57 -36.68
N SER A 512 -9.94 13.75 -37.08
CA SER A 512 -9.39 13.08 -38.27
C SER A 512 -9.09 11.59 -38.10
N GLU A 513 -8.99 11.07 -36.86
CA GLU A 513 -9.03 9.62 -36.57
C GLU A 513 -10.48 9.11 -36.35
N THR A 514 -11.51 9.96 -36.41
CA THR A 514 -12.89 9.46 -36.24
C THR A 514 -13.36 8.69 -37.47
N VAL A 515 -13.62 7.40 -37.23
CA VAL A 515 -14.35 6.49 -38.12
C VAL A 515 -15.64 7.19 -38.54
N SER A 516 -15.84 7.48 -39.82
CA SER A 516 -17.00 8.27 -40.27
C SER A 516 -18.29 7.53 -39.93
N VAL A 517 -19.41 8.25 -39.82
CA VAL A 517 -20.72 7.62 -39.55
C VAL A 517 -21.03 6.51 -40.57
N ASN A 518 -20.59 6.68 -41.82
CA ASN A 518 -20.69 5.66 -42.86
C ASN A 518 -19.82 4.42 -42.57
N ASP A 519 -18.59 4.61 -42.07
CA ASP A 519 -17.68 3.52 -41.70
C ASP A 519 -18.10 2.79 -40.41
N VAL A 520 -18.76 3.50 -39.48
CA VAL A 520 -19.39 2.90 -38.29
C VAL A 520 -20.58 2.04 -38.72
N LEU A 521 -21.46 2.58 -39.57
CA LEU A 521 -22.59 1.84 -40.13
C LEU A 521 -22.12 0.65 -40.99
N ALA A 522 -21.07 0.81 -41.79
CA ALA A 522 -20.49 -0.28 -42.56
C ALA A 522 -19.90 -1.39 -41.68
N ARG A 523 -19.22 -1.03 -40.57
CA ARG A 523 -18.76 -2.00 -39.55
C ARG A 523 -19.91 -2.68 -38.81
N ALA A 524 -21.00 -1.96 -38.54
CA ALA A 524 -22.19 -2.54 -37.91
C ALA A 524 -22.88 -3.53 -38.87
N ALA A 525 -23.06 -3.17 -40.15
CA ALA A 525 -23.56 -4.08 -41.19
C ALA A 525 -22.66 -5.32 -41.35
N ALA A 526 -21.33 -5.13 -41.44
CA ALA A 526 -20.37 -6.25 -41.55
C ALA A 526 -20.32 -7.15 -40.29
N LYS A 527 -20.85 -6.69 -39.15
CA LYS A 527 -21.03 -7.49 -37.92
C LYS A 527 -22.46 -8.05 -37.76
N GLY A 528 -23.35 -7.89 -38.73
CA GLY A 528 -24.76 -8.31 -38.65
C GLY A 528 -25.63 -7.46 -37.70
N LEU A 529 -25.11 -6.34 -37.18
CA LEU A 529 -25.82 -5.46 -36.23
C LEU A 529 -26.86 -4.54 -36.90
N LEU A 530 -27.00 -4.60 -38.23
CA LEU A 530 -27.98 -3.84 -39.01
C LEU A 530 -28.88 -4.72 -39.90
N ASP A 531 -28.82 -6.06 -39.78
CA ASP A 531 -29.78 -6.93 -40.46
C ASP A 531 -31.20 -6.61 -39.97
N GLY A 532 -32.11 -6.32 -40.91
CA GLY A 532 -33.46 -5.83 -40.64
C GLY A 532 -33.66 -4.30 -40.78
N ILE A 533 -32.62 -3.52 -41.10
CA ILE A 533 -32.74 -2.06 -41.33
C ILE A 533 -32.47 -1.71 -42.80
N GLU A 534 -33.52 -1.53 -43.60
CA GLU A 534 -33.39 -1.02 -44.97
C GLU A 534 -33.02 0.47 -44.97
N LEU A 535 -31.73 0.78 -45.21
CA LEU A 535 -31.25 2.13 -45.50
C LEU A 535 -31.77 2.60 -46.87
N GLY A 536 -32.97 3.19 -46.87
CA GLY A 536 -33.69 3.67 -48.05
C GLY A 536 -32.89 4.66 -48.89
N LYS A 537 -32.43 4.22 -50.07
CA LYS A 537 -31.60 5.03 -50.99
C LYS A 537 -32.40 6.23 -51.52
N SER A 538 -31.95 7.44 -51.18
CA SER A 538 -32.57 8.70 -51.63
C SER A 538 -32.56 8.81 -53.16
N SER A 539 -33.74 8.83 -53.78
CA SER A 539 -33.89 8.75 -55.24
C SER A 539 -33.72 10.10 -55.94
N LYS A 540 -32.49 10.40 -56.39
CA LYS A 540 -32.24 11.56 -57.26
C LYS A 540 -32.68 11.24 -58.70
N ARG A 541 -33.62 12.04 -59.22
CA ARG A 541 -34.35 11.84 -60.48
C ARG A 541 -33.44 11.53 -61.69
N GLU A 542 -33.79 10.50 -62.45
CA GLU A 542 -33.68 10.53 -63.91
C GLU A 542 -34.82 9.73 -64.59
N LYS A 543 -35.12 10.00 -65.87
CA LYS A 543 -36.52 9.91 -66.36
C LYS A 543 -36.68 9.52 -67.84
N LYS A 544 -36.76 8.21 -68.16
CA LYS A 544 -37.68 7.57 -69.15
C LYS A 544 -37.32 6.10 -69.49
N LYS A 545 -38.31 5.19 -69.33
CA LYS A 545 -38.84 4.16 -70.29
C LYS A 545 -37.85 3.38 -71.21
N LYS A 546 -37.97 2.05 -71.43
CA LYS A 546 -39.03 1.06 -71.11
C LYS A 546 -38.58 -0.39 -71.39
N LYS A 547 -39.12 -1.37 -70.63
CA LYS A 547 -39.29 -2.83 -70.95
C LYS A 547 -38.01 -3.71 -71.10
N SER A 548 -38.02 -5.03 -70.77
CA SER A 548 -38.98 -5.85 -70.00
C SER A 548 -38.53 -7.31 -69.71
N LYS A 549 -39.04 -7.89 -68.60
CA LYS A 549 -39.32 -9.34 -68.36
C LYS A 549 -38.08 -10.26 -68.09
N THR A 550 -38.14 -11.37 -67.31
CA THR A 550 -39.24 -12.09 -66.60
C THR A 550 -38.73 -12.86 -65.36
N SER A 551 -39.58 -13.09 -64.33
CA SER A 551 -39.62 -14.23 -63.35
C SER A 551 -38.39 -14.58 -62.47
N LEU A 552 -38.45 -15.08 -61.23
CA LEU A 552 -39.50 -15.36 -60.20
C LEU A 552 -38.73 -15.49 -58.83
N THR A 553 -39.21 -15.87 -57.63
CA THR A 553 -40.47 -16.51 -57.17
C THR A 553 -41.07 -15.76 -55.95
N LYS A 554 -41.18 -16.36 -54.74
CA LYS A 554 -41.79 -15.80 -53.51
C LYS A 554 -41.32 -16.52 -52.23
N GLY A 555 -41.36 -15.80 -51.10
CA GLY A 555 -41.38 -16.33 -49.72
C GLY A 555 -41.60 -15.18 -48.72
N ALA A 556 -42.57 -15.31 -47.80
CA ALA A 556 -42.90 -14.32 -46.76
C ALA A 556 -42.63 -14.93 -45.36
N THR A 557 -42.68 -14.26 -44.20
CA THR A 557 -43.65 -13.23 -43.74
C THR A 557 -43.13 -12.50 -42.47
N THR A 558 -43.86 -11.46 -42.03
CA THR A 558 -43.87 -10.88 -40.66
C THR A 558 -42.58 -10.27 -40.09
N ASP A 559 -42.37 -8.95 -40.29
CA ASP A 559 -41.60 -8.11 -39.35
C ASP A 559 -41.98 -6.60 -39.29
N ASN A 560 -42.86 -6.11 -40.19
CA ASN A 560 -43.19 -4.68 -40.35
C ASN A 560 -43.75 -3.95 -39.09
N GLY A 561 -44.08 -4.67 -38.01
CA GLY A 561 -44.56 -4.09 -36.75
C GLY A 561 -43.45 -3.50 -35.86
N ILE A 562 -42.20 -3.96 -35.99
CA ILE A 562 -41.09 -3.51 -35.14
C ILE A 562 -40.45 -2.24 -35.70
N GLN A 563 -40.18 -2.20 -37.02
CA GLN A 563 -39.62 -1.03 -37.71
C GLN A 563 -40.46 0.24 -37.49
N MET A 564 -41.80 0.15 -37.51
CA MET A 564 -42.69 1.28 -37.24
C MET A 564 -42.49 1.86 -35.83
N LYS A 565 -42.36 1.02 -34.81
CA LYS A 565 -42.13 1.47 -33.41
C LYS A 565 -40.76 2.12 -33.24
N ILE A 566 -39.72 1.60 -33.90
CA ILE A 566 -38.37 2.19 -33.86
C ILE A 566 -38.37 3.56 -34.56
N ALA A 567 -39.00 3.67 -35.73
CA ALA A 567 -39.13 4.94 -36.44
C ALA A 567 -39.95 5.99 -35.65
N GLU A 568 -41.01 5.56 -34.95
CA GLU A 568 -41.84 6.41 -34.09
C GLU A 568 -41.08 6.87 -32.83
N PHE A 569 -40.30 5.99 -32.21
CA PHE A 569 -39.42 6.33 -31.08
C PHE A 569 -38.34 7.35 -31.47
N LEU A 570 -37.61 7.12 -32.57
CA LEU A 570 -36.57 8.05 -33.05
C LEU A 570 -37.16 9.42 -33.42
N ASN A 571 -38.35 9.47 -34.04
CA ASN A 571 -39.06 10.72 -34.32
C ASN A 571 -39.50 11.44 -33.03
N ARG A 572 -39.77 10.71 -31.94
CA ARG A 572 -40.16 11.27 -30.65
C ARG A 572 -38.97 11.87 -29.91
N GLU A 573 -37.81 11.20 -29.87
CA GLU A 573 -36.59 11.77 -29.27
C GLU A 573 -36.06 12.97 -30.07
N THR A 574 -36.01 12.87 -31.40
CA THR A 574 -35.55 13.99 -32.25
C THR A 574 -36.42 15.24 -32.06
N LYS A 575 -37.73 15.06 -31.83
CA LYS A 575 -38.66 16.17 -31.50
C LYS A 575 -38.64 16.59 -30.02
N ALA A 576 -38.07 15.79 -29.12
CA ALA A 576 -37.87 16.21 -27.73
C ALA A 576 -36.65 17.14 -27.64
N SER A 577 -35.50 16.73 -28.21
CA SER A 577 -34.26 17.51 -28.16
C SER A 577 -34.34 18.81 -28.98
N ALA A 578 -35.14 18.87 -30.05
CA ALA A 578 -35.32 20.08 -30.85
C ALA A 578 -36.22 21.15 -30.19
N ASN A 579 -36.96 20.81 -29.13
CA ASN A 579 -37.92 21.72 -28.47
C ASN A 579 -37.42 22.25 -27.10
N LEU A 580 -36.15 22.03 -26.76
CA LEU A 580 -35.54 22.43 -25.48
C LEU A 580 -34.56 23.60 -25.58
N SER A 581 -34.45 24.25 -26.75
CA SER A 581 -33.44 25.27 -27.02
C SER A 581 -33.95 26.53 -27.73
N GLU A 582 -35.20 26.95 -27.52
CA GLU A 582 -35.66 28.29 -27.95
C GLU A 582 -36.92 28.78 -27.21
N THR A 583 -36.75 29.53 -26.10
CA THR A 583 -37.80 30.44 -25.55
C THR A 583 -37.24 31.43 -24.52
N VAL A 584 -36.49 32.44 -25.00
CA VAL A 584 -36.12 33.59 -24.16
C VAL A 584 -37.31 34.55 -24.07
N THR A 585 -38.21 34.32 -23.10
CA THR A 585 -39.44 35.11 -22.93
C THR A 585 -39.52 35.69 -21.52
N LYS A 586 -39.62 37.02 -21.42
CA LYS A 586 -39.66 37.77 -20.15
C LYS A 586 -41.00 37.58 -19.40
N PRO A 587 -40.97 37.32 -18.08
CA PRO A 587 -42.04 37.74 -17.16
C PRO A 587 -41.73 39.14 -16.56
N PRO A 588 -42.74 39.87 -16.03
CA PRO A 588 -42.61 41.28 -15.63
C PRO A 588 -42.10 41.51 -14.19
N LEU A 589 -41.71 42.76 -13.90
CA LEU A 589 -41.40 43.23 -12.54
C LEU A 589 -42.66 43.30 -11.66
N PRO A 590 -42.60 42.91 -10.38
CA PRO A 590 -43.48 43.43 -9.34
C PRO A 590 -42.90 44.72 -8.74
N GLN A 591 -43.44 45.88 -9.09
CA GLN A 591 -43.20 47.10 -8.30
C GLN A 591 -43.93 46.99 -6.95
N LYS A 592 -43.26 47.32 -5.84
CA LYS A 592 -43.95 47.54 -4.56
C LYS A 592 -43.28 48.65 -3.74
N ASN A 593 -43.88 49.84 -3.78
CA ASN A 593 -43.52 50.97 -2.92
C ASN A 593 -44.08 50.75 -1.50
N THR A 594 -43.30 51.03 -0.45
CA THR A 594 -43.70 51.89 0.70
C THR A 594 -42.53 52.14 1.66
N ALA A 595 -42.62 53.26 2.41
CA ALA A 595 -41.89 53.72 3.61
C ALA A 595 -40.64 52.95 4.11
N GLN A 596 -39.43 53.54 4.29
CA GLN A 596 -39.00 54.79 4.99
C GLN A 596 -38.70 54.57 6.49
N VAL A 597 -37.69 55.31 7.01
CA VAL A 597 -37.03 55.18 8.33
C VAL A 597 -36.06 53.97 8.42
N GLY A 598 -34.84 54.09 8.96
CA GLY A 598 -34.10 55.28 9.40
C GLY A 598 -32.78 54.93 10.11
N ALA A 599 -31.83 55.89 10.11
CA ALA A 599 -30.48 55.82 10.71
C ALA A 599 -29.48 54.78 10.14
N SER A 600 -28.17 54.86 10.40
CA SER A 600 -27.20 55.98 10.28
C SER A 600 -25.83 55.50 10.78
N SER A 601 -24.79 55.53 9.94
CA SER A 601 -23.37 55.56 10.36
C SER A 601 -22.49 56.03 9.20
N GLN A 602 -21.51 56.87 9.49
CA GLN A 602 -20.51 57.41 8.55
C GLN A 602 -19.18 56.63 8.74
N THR A 603 -18.11 56.70 7.93
CA THR A 603 -17.50 57.88 7.27
C THR A 603 -16.61 57.56 6.04
N ARG A 604 -16.71 58.45 5.03
CA ARG A 604 -15.64 59.02 4.16
C ARG A 604 -14.59 58.11 3.45
N LYS A 605 -14.84 57.97 2.14
CA LYS A 605 -13.88 58.03 0.99
C LYS A 605 -13.12 59.40 0.96
N PRO A 606 -12.06 59.66 0.14
CA PRO A 606 -11.99 59.28 -1.29
C PRO A 606 -10.62 59.03 -2.01
N ASN A 607 -10.72 58.49 -3.23
CA ASN A 607 -10.06 58.80 -4.52
C ASN A 607 -8.61 59.35 -4.63
N LYS A 608 -7.88 59.21 -5.75
CA LYS A 608 -7.87 58.32 -6.95
C LYS A 608 -6.85 58.94 -7.95
N LEU A 609 -5.84 58.21 -8.43
CA LEU A 609 -5.18 58.35 -9.77
C LEU A 609 -3.87 57.51 -9.84
N ALA A 610 -3.39 57.25 -11.05
CA ALA A 610 -2.22 56.44 -11.42
C ALA A 610 -1.85 56.74 -12.90
N PRO A 611 -0.87 56.07 -13.56
CA PRO A 611 0.35 55.40 -13.07
C PRO A 611 1.64 55.86 -13.84
N HIS A 612 2.78 55.20 -13.54
CA HIS A 612 3.92 54.81 -14.41
C HIS A 612 5.34 55.21 -13.93
N PRO A 613 6.40 54.43 -14.26
CA PRO A 613 7.58 54.31 -13.39
C PRO A 613 8.94 54.60 -14.06
N ALA A 614 9.97 54.79 -13.23
CA ALA A 614 11.39 54.67 -13.60
C ALA A 614 12.23 54.17 -12.40
N VAL A 615 13.37 53.53 -12.70
CA VAL A 615 14.30 52.85 -11.77
C VAL A 615 15.73 53.29 -12.17
N PRO A 616 16.62 53.70 -11.24
CA PRO A 616 17.67 52.77 -10.76
C PRO A 616 18.15 52.99 -9.31
N ALA A 617 19.15 52.19 -8.91
CA ALA A 617 19.65 52.03 -7.53
C ALA A 617 20.87 52.91 -7.17
N PHE A 618 21.50 52.56 -6.03
CA PHE A 618 22.79 52.94 -5.39
C PHE A 618 22.60 53.62 -4.02
N VAL A 619 23.33 53.36 -2.91
CA VAL A 619 24.11 52.22 -2.35
C VAL A 619 24.85 52.76 -1.09
N LYS A 620 24.88 51.98 0.02
CA LYS A 620 25.80 52.05 1.20
C LYS A 620 25.68 53.16 2.28
N ASN A 621 26.18 52.77 3.48
CA ASN A 621 26.61 53.53 4.68
C ASN A 621 25.52 54.17 5.59
N THR A 622 25.63 54.25 6.93
CA THR A 622 26.47 53.53 7.94
C THR A 622 25.83 53.60 9.36
N CYS A 623 26.02 52.52 10.13
CA CYS A 623 25.93 52.29 11.61
C CYS A 623 26.26 53.45 12.60
N PRO A 624 26.16 53.25 13.95
CA PRO A 624 25.43 52.24 14.76
C PRO A 624 24.70 52.78 16.02
N SER A 625 24.03 51.91 16.78
CA SER A 625 23.91 52.03 18.26
C SER A 625 24.12 50.66 18.96
N ARG A 626 24.34 50.64 20.29
CA ARG A 626 25.03 49.54 21.02
C ARG A 626 24.12 48.78 22.05
N PRO A 627 24.57 47.64 22.61
CA PRO A 627 23.67 46.50 22.89
C PRO A 627 23.14 46.39 24.33
N ARG A 628 22.24 45.42 24.53
CA ARG A 628 22.00 44.73 25.81
C ARG A 628 21.91 43.21 25.59
N GLU A 629 22.42 42.46 26.56
CA GLU A 629 22.32 40.99 26.60
C GLU A 629 20.92 40.52 26.97
N ARG A 630 20.52 39.35 26.46
CA ARG A 630 19.72 38.38 27.23
C ARG A 630 19.98 36.96 26.72
N GLN A 631 20.13 36.03 27.66
CA GLN A 631 20.39 34.61 27.40
C GLN A 631 19.07 33.84 27.19
N THR A 632 19.22 32.50 27.12
CA THR A 632 18.25 31.45 27.44
C THR A 632 17.11 31.12 26.44
N HIS A 633 17.19 29.87 25.96
CA HIS A 633 16.10 28.91 25.72
C HIS A 633 14.90 29.31 24.84
N PHE A 634 14.98 28.92 23.57
CA PHE A 634 13.79 28.46 22.84
C PHE A 634 13.41 27.04 23.28
N LEU A 635 12.73 26.95 24.43
CA LEU A 635 12.00 25.75 24.83
C LEU A 635 10.68 25.66 24.03
N ARG A 636 10.30 24.44 23.63
CA ARG A 636 9.01 24.18 22.98
C ARG A 636 7.88 24.47 23.99
N PRO A 637 6.83 25.24 23.66
CA PRO A 637 5.74 25.50 24.60
C PRO A 637 5.08 24.18 25.02
N ARG A 638 5.06 23.92 26.32
CA ARG A 638 4.24 22.85 26.93
C ARG A 638 2.88 23.49 27.28
N PRO A 639 1.74 22.79 27.09
CA PRO A 639 0.49 23.26 27.65
C PRO A 639 0.60 23.43 29.17
N GLU A 640 0.00 24.48 29.73
CA GLU A 640 -0.11 24.67 31.18
C GLU A 640 -1.18 23.73 31.75
N ASP A 641 -0.82 22.45 31.88
CA ASP A 641 -1.67 21.49 32.56
C ASP A 641 -1.67 21.75 34.08
N ARG A 642 -2.85 21.67 34.71
CA ARG A 642 -3.03 22.05 36.11
C ARG A 642 -2.43 20.96 37.00
N MET A 643 -1.23 21.23 37.54
CA MET A 643 -0.50 20.31 38.41
C MET A 643 -1.23 20.10 39.76
N VAL A 644 -2.22 19.22 39.78
CA VAL A 644 -2.95 18.80 40.98
C VAL A 644 -2.03 17.95 41.85
N ALA A 645 -1.72 18.45 43.05
CA ALA A 645 -0.97 17.70 44.04
C ALA A 645 -1.82 16.52 44.57
N LEU A 646 -1.58 15.32 44.03
CA LEU A 646 -2.18 14.08 44.53
C LEU A 646 -1.74 13.85 45.99
N LYS A 647 -2.70 13.56 46.87
CA LYS A 647 -2.39 13.16 48.25
C LYS A 647 -1.56 11.86 48.24
N PRO A 648 -0.56 11.70 49.13
CA PRO A 648 0.25 10.49 49.17
C PRO A 648 -0.62 9.28 49.53
N ILE A 649 -0.80 8.37 48.56
CA ILE A 649 -1.49 7.10 48.75
C ILE A 649 -0.55 6.15 49.50
N LYS A 650 -0.98 5.68 50.68
CA LYS A 650 -0.22 4.74 51.50
C LYS A 650 -0.33 3.33 50.91
N ILE A 651 0.53 3.00 49.94
CA ILE A 651 0.59 1.66 49.35
C ILE A 651 1.04 0.66 50.42
N VAL A 652 0.09 -0.17 50.89
CA VAL A 652 0.39 -1.32 51.74
C VAL A 652 0.63 -2.50 50.81
N LEU A 653 1.90 -2.85 50.60
CA LEU A 653 2.25 -4.11 49.93
C LEU A 653 1.81 -5.29 50.80
N PRO A 654 1.25 -6.37 50.22
CA PRO A 654 0.99 -7.60 50.98
C PRO A 654 2.30 -8.17 51.53
N PRO A 655 2.28 -8.85 52.68
CA PRO A 655 3.50 -9.34 53.32
C PRO A 655 4.22 -10.36 52.44
N VAL A 656 5.42 -9.99 51.99
CA VAL A 656 6.30 -10.89 51.24
C VAL A 656 6.89 -11.91 52.22
N PHE A 657 6.42 -13.15 52.13
CA PHE A 657 7.01 -14.28 52.85
C PHE A 657 8.38 -14.63 52.28
N MET A 658 9.40 -13.86 52.67
CA MET A 658 10.81 -14.17 52.47
C MET A 658 11.16 -15.40 53.32
N PRO A 659 11.64 -16.52 52.73
CA PRO A 659 12.10 -17.67 53.50
C PRO A 659 13.47 -17.35 54.15
N PHE A 660 13.44 -16.65 55.29
CA PHE A 660 14.65 -16.31 56.04
C PHE A 660 15.23 -17.52 56.77
N SER A 661 16.19 -18.19 56.14
CA SER A 661 17.07 -19.15 56.79
C SER A 661 18.16 -18.44 57.63
N SER A 662 17.84 -18.11 58.89
CA SER A 662 18.82 -17.59 59.87
C SER A 662 19.32 -18.69 60.82
N PRO A 663 20.64 -18.99 60.90
CA PRO A 663 21.15 -20.16 61.62
C PRO A 663 21.62 -19.89 63.05
N GLN A 664 21.29 -20.80 63.98
CA GLN A 664 22.01 -21.13 65.23
C GLN A 664 21.29 -22.33 65.92
N GLY A 665 21.99 -23.25 66.60
CA GLY A 665 21.30 -24.29 67.42
C GLY A 665 21.79 -25.76 67.42
N ILE A 666 23.08 -26.03 67.25
CA ILE A 666 23.86 -27.14 67.88
C ILE A 666 23.08 -28.39 68.43
N ARG A 667 23.05 -29.53 67.70
CA ARG A 667 23.68 -30.85 68.07
C ARG A 667 23.25 -32.06 67.20
N SER A 668 24.25 -32.84 66.75
CA SER A 668 24.30 -34.31 66.48
C SER A 668 22.99 -35.12 66.25
N ARG A 669 22.81 -35.94 65.20
CA ARG A 669 23.74 -36.92 64.57
C ARG A 669 23.49 -37.13 63.04
N MET A 670 24.40 -37.87 62.40
CA MET A 670 24.48 -38.29 60.98
C MET A 670 24.22 -39.81 60.82
N PRO A 671 24.13 -40.42 59.60
CA PRO A 671 24.12 -39.86 58.22
C PRO A 671 23.08 -40.48 57.22
N THR A 672 23.12 -40.00 55.97
CA THR A 672 22.84 -40.70 54.68
C THR A 672 21.46 -41.31 54.36
N GLN A 673 20.77 -40.69 53.38
CA GLN A 673 20.51 -41.31 52.06
C GLN A 673 20.34 -40.23 50.97
N HIS A 674 20.59 -40.57 49.70
CA HIS A 674 20.56 -39.63 48.57
C HIS A 674 19.20 -39.59 47.85
N LEU A 675 18.82 -38.42 47.32
CA LEU A 675 17.94 -38.29 46.16
C LEU A 675 18.38 -37.09 45.31
N TYR A 676 18.47 -37.28 43.99
CA TYR A 676 19.09 -36.34 43.05
C TYR A 676 18.24 -36.25 41.78
N CYS A 677 17.52 -35.15 41.56
CA CYS A 677 16.62 -35.00 40.40
C CYS A 677 17.33 -34.30 39.25
N ARG A 678 17.92 -35.09 38.34
CA ARG A 678 18.46 -34.62 37.05
C ARG A 678 17.45 -34.94 35.94
N TRP A 679 16.83 -33.92 35.35
CA TRP A 679 16.12 -34.08 34.09
C TRP A 679 17.10 -33.95 32.91
N VAL A 680 16.90 -34.77 31.87
CA VAL A 680 17.82 -34.95 30.75
C VAL A 680 17.04 -34.87 29.44
N ALA A 681 17.58 -34.17 28.45
CA ALA A 681 16.98 -34.05 27.13
C ALA A 681 17.21 -35.32 26.28
N PRO A 682 16.22 -35.77 25.47
CA PRO A 682 16.40 -36.88 24.55
C PRO A 682 17.09 -36.42 23.25
N LYS A 683 18.14 -37.15 22.81
CA LYS A 683 18.60 -37.16 21.41
C LYS A 683 18.03 -38.40 20.70
N ALA A 684 17.85 -38.28 19.39
CA ALA A 684 17.12 -39.26 18.56
C ALA A 684 17.95 -40.50 18.18
N LEU A 685 17.24 -41.56 17.78
CA LEU A 685 17.76 -42.64 16.91
C LEU A 685 16.61 -43.21 16.04
N VAL A 686 16.99 -43.80 14.91
CA VAL A 686 16.13 -44.07 13.73
C VAL A 686 15.70 -45.56 13.70
N PRO A 687 14.54 -45.93 13.09
CA PRO A 687 13.77 -47.12 13.49
C PRO A 687 13.91 -48.34 12.55
N THR A 688 13.38 -49.50 12.99
CA THR A 688 13.19 -50.69 12.12
C THR A 688 12.00 -51.58 12.53
N CYS A 689 11.28 -52.10 11.51
CA CYS A 689 10.37 -53.26 11.48
C CYS A 689 9.12 -53.40 12.39
N LEU A 690 7.97 -53.30 11.71
CA LEU A 690 6.65 -53.95 11.93
C LEU A 690 6.70 -55.49 11.75
N PRO A 691 5.57 -56.25 11.74
CA PRO A 691 4.39 -56.31 12.64
C PRO A 691 3.99 -57.78 12.99
N THR A 692 2.86 -58.03 13.69
CA THR A 692 1.84 -59.04 13.26
C THR A 692 0.53 -59.04 14.09
N HIS A 693 -0.56 -59.50 13.44
CA HIS A 693 -1.87 -60.03 13.91
C HIS A 693 -2.66 -59.37 15.08
N SER A 694 -3.93 -58.95 15.03
CA SER A 694 -5.15 -59.17 14.18
C SER A 694 -6.18 -60.21 14.69
N LEU A 695 -7.41 -59.77 15.02
CA LEU A 695 -8.72 -60.34 14.55
C LEU A 695 -9.97 -59.73 15.25
N SER A 696 -11.00 -59.39 14.45
CA SER A 696 -12.49 -59.41 14.63
C SER A 696 -13.17 -59.38 16.02
N ARG A 697 -14.43 -58.92 16.23
CA ARG A 697 -15.65 -58.64 15.39
C ARG A 697 -16.58 -57.71 16.25
N LYS A 698 -17.79 -57.22 15.92
CA LYS A 698 -18.75 -57.26 14.80
C LYS A 698 -19.64 -55.99 14.90
N GLU A 699 -20.25 -55.51 13.81
CA GLU A 699 -21.21 -54.38 13.80
C GLU A 699 -22.60 -54.71 14.38
N GLU A 700 -23.35 -53.74 14.90
CA GLU A 700 -24.65 -53.36 14.27
C GLU A 700 -25.12 -51.95 14.70
N LYS A 701 -26.33 -51.55 14.26
CA LYS A 701 -26.70 -50.16 13.92
C LYS A 701 -27.93 -49.62 14.71
N PRO A 702 -28.42 -48.37 14.48
CA PRO A 702 -29.02 -47.53 15.54
C PRO A 702 -30.53 -47.29 15.37
N LYS A 703 -31.16 -46.60 16.36
CA LYS A 703 -31.92 -45.35 16.12
C LYS A 703 -32.54 -44.68 17.37
N ASP A 704 -32.87 -43.39 17.18
CA ASP A 704 -33.98 -42.58 17.73
C ASP A 704 -34.09 -42.22 19.24
N ASP A 705 -33.77 -40.94 19.49
CA ASP A 705 -34.69 -39.89 19.99
C ASP A 705 -34.75 -39.39 21.45
N THR A 706 -34.77 -38.04 21.50
CA THR A 706 -35.27 -37.11 22.52
C THR A 706 -34.48 -36.85 23.82
N PRO A 707 -34.58 -35.62 24.39
CA PRO A 707 -33.47 -35.02 25.15
C PRO A 707 -33.72 -34.85 26.66
N SER A 708 -32.65 -34.64 27.41
CA SER A 708 -32.72 -34.04 28.75
C SER A 708 -31.60 -33.02 28.99
N SER A 709 -31.91 -32.02 29.82
CA SER A 709 -31.13 -30.80 30.03
C SER A 709 -29.97 -30.95 31.01
N LEU A 710 -28.77 -30.49 30.62
CA LEU A 710 -27.70 -30.15 31.58
C LEU A 710 -27.07 -28.78 31.29
N LEU A 711 -27.64 -27.77 31.98
CA LEU A 711 -27.01 -26.57 32.54
C LEU A 711 -25.64 -26.12 31.96
N ARG A 712 -25.66 -25.06 31.14
CA ARG A 712 -24.49 -24.18 30.92
C ARG A 712 -24.38 -23.13 32.04
N PRO A 713 -23.22 -22.94 32.67
CA PRO A 713 -22.85 -21.66 33.29
C PRO A 713 -22.66 -20.58 32.20
N PRO A 714 -22.85 -19.28 32.52
CA PRO A 714 -22.75 -18.20 31.54
C PRO A 714 -21.30 -17.85 31.16
N ARG A 715 -21.16 -17.10 30.05
CA ARG A 715 -19.87 -16.55 29.58
C ARG A 715 -19.16 -15.74 30.68
N ARG A 716 -17.83 -15.70 30.62
CA ARG A 716 -17.10 -14.45 30.83
C ARG A 716 -16.41 -14.07 29.53
N TRP A 717 -16.53 -12.80 29.17
CA TRP A 717 -15.76 -12.17 28.11
C TRP A 717 -14.42 -11.73 28.70
N LEU A 718 -13.36 -11.85 27.90
CA LEU A 718 -12.07 -11.19 27.99
C LEU A 718 -11.48 -11.16 26.58
#